data_AF-A0A2N0EUV7-F1
#
_entry.id   AF-A0A2N0EUV7-F1
#
_cell.length_a   1.000
_cell.length_b   1.000
_cell.length_c   1.000
_cell.angle_alpha   90.00
_cell.angle_beta   90.00
_cell.angle_gamma   90.00
#
_symmetry.space_group_name_H-M   'P 1'
#
loop_
_entity.id
_entity.type
_entity.pdbx_description
1 polymer ?
#
loop_
_entity_poly.entity_id
_entity_poly.type
_entity_poly.pdbx_seq_one_letter_code
_entity_poly.pdbx_strand_id
1 'polypeptide(L)'
;MKKIFFLAFLCIATSLSAQQLSMDILKDMKPRNIGPGGMSGRVTAIDVVITNPDIMYVGTASGGLWKSTSGGIKWNPVFDKEVTASIGAVAIQQSNPSVIWVGTGEGNPRNSLNGGYGIYKSVDAGKTWMSMGLENTRHIHRIIIDPTNPNIVYAGAIGSPWGEHPERGVFKTTDGGKTWTNILFSNNKTGVADMVMDPTNPNKLIVAMWEHKRDPWFFNSGGEGSGLFITHDGGATWQKRTDADGLPKGELGRIGIAIARNKPNIIYALVEAKKNALYKSEDGGFKWKMISDKDDIGNRPFYYSEIYVDPENENRVYSVFTYINVSEDGGKHFEQLMPAYGVDNGVHPDHHAWWIHPTDGSFMVDGNDGGLNITQDGGKTWRFVGNLPVAQFYHINVDNEFPYNVYGGMQDNGSWRGPAYVWKSQGIRNDYWQEISFGDGFDVVPDKDDSRYGWTMSQQGYVDRYDWITGNNYTVRPTHPDPNVELRFNWNSAINIDPFNSSTIYFGSQFVHKSTDKGLTWKVISPDLTTNDPEKQKQSESGGLTMDATGAENHTTILVIEPSPVEQNMLWVGSDDGRVHYTQNGGQSWTDVSKNLKGLPAGSWVTQIKASNKNKGEALLVANDYRRFNYTPYAYRTKDYGKTWQRIVSEKDAKSYALSIVEDPIEKNLMFLGTDDGLYISINAGSSWTKWTNGFPTVSVKDLVIHPREHDLVIGTFGRAAWVLDDIRPLREIAKNNNVLNSDLNVFSPPIAYEAAYQQPTGSRFGADAIYNGENRGYGAQITYYFLKKEEPKKEDASENKDENKDDEKETEASEAKKGPSKDSLYMKIYDGNRLIRTLKKKIPDSTGIYKWTWYLDEAGVERPSRSVRERKNEPGGTQVKPGNYRVEINYMDKSSSTTIKVESDPRLEVSQKAIDESYATSKEIEEMTQLAADAVKQLVESKSSSEEFSKKLKKEDEEKYKDAIKASKEITKKIDSLVALYIGKEDDRQGITRNPEVTVMQRIGTANWYSGSRPNGITSTEETLLQHAKNQLNEAIKQTNAFFVTEWAEYKSNMEKVNLSLFKETKTFKTN
;
A
#
# COMPACT_ATOMS: atom_id res chain seq x y z
N MET A 1 53.51 35.93 -17.06
CA MET A 1 52.04 36.05 -16.93
C MET A 1 51.23 34.86 -17.49
N LYS A 2 51.81 33.83 -18.14
CA LYS A 2 51.04 32.68 -18.67
C LYS A 2 50.90 31.45 -17.75
N LYS A 3 51.53 31.45 -16.56
CA LYS A 3 51.42 30.33 -15.58
C LYS A 3 50.42 30.57 -14.44
N ILE A 4 49.91 31.81 -14.28
CA ILE A 4 48.91 32.14 -13.24
C ILE A 4 47.47 31.87 -13.72
N PHE A 5 47.21 31.92 -15.03
CA PHE A 5 45.89 31.60 -15.59
C PHE A 5 45.54 30.10 -15.60
N PHE A 6 46.54 29.22 -15.59
CA PHE A 6 46.29 27.77 -15.60
C PHE A 6 45.96 27.23 -14.18
N LEU A 7 46.50 27.85 -13.13
CA LEU A 7 46.13 27.52 -11.74
C LEU A 7 44.75 28.06 -11.34
N ALA A 8 44.33 29.19 -11.92
CA ALA A 8 42.98 29.74 -11.69
C ALA A 8 41.87 28.92 -12.37
N PHE A 9 42.19 28.20 -13.45
CA PHE A 9 41.22 27.32 -14.13
C PHE A 9 41.10 25.93 -13.49
N LEU A 10 42.14 25.47 -12.77
CA LEU A 10 42.09 24.21 -12.02
C LEU A 10 41.35 24.31 -10.66
N CYS A 11 41.13 25.53 -10.15
CA CYS A 11 40.40 25.76 -8.89
C CYS A 11 38.89 26.06 -9.06
N ILE A 12 38.34 26.04 -10.29
CA ILE A 12 36.90 26.29 -10.57
C ILE A 12 36.20 25.02 -11.08
N ALA A 13 36.87 23.87 -11.11
CA ALA A 13 36.28 22.58 -11.45
C ALA A 13 36.15 21.65 -10.23
N THR A 14 35.84 22.19 -9.06
CA THR A 14 35.07 21.40 -8.08
C THR A 14 33.61 21.47 -8.52
N SER A 15 33.27 20.63 -9.51
CA SER A 15 31.88 20.25 -9.70
C SER A 15 31.39 19.74 -8.35
N LEU A 16 30.60 20.56 -7.65
CA LEU A 16 29.69 20.09 -6.61
C LEU A 16 28.85 19.01 -7.28
N SER A 17 29.31 17.76 -7.24
CA SER A 17 28.43 16.63 -7.45
C SER A 17 27.44 16.71 -6.30
N ALA A 18 26.28 17.28 -6.57
CA ALA A 18 25.15 17.16 -5.67
C ALA A 18 24.97 15.67 -5.43
N GLN A 19 25.29 15.22 -4.22
CA GLN A 19 25.17 13.81 -3.86
C GLN A 19 23.72 13.40 -4.09
N GLN A 20 23.53 12.39 -4.95
CA GLN A 20 22.22 11.81 -5.20
C GLN A 20 21.71 11.20 -3.88
N LEU A 21 20.45 11.44 -3.54
CA LEU A 21 19.83 10.90 -2.34
C LEU A 21 19.84 9.36 -2.42
N SER A 22 20.48 8.69 -1.47
CA SER A 22 20.43 7.23 -1.38
C SER A 22 19.17 6.77 -0.64
N MET A 23 18.47 5.77 -1.19
CA MET A 23 17.33 5.12 -0.51
C MET A 23 17.75 4.43 0.79
N ASP A 24 19.03 4.06 0.94
CA ASP A 24 19.55 3.46 2.18
C ASP A 24 19.46 4.41 3.38
N ILE A 25 19.41 5.73 3.15
CA ILE A 25 19.30 6.72 4.22
C ILE A 25 17.85 6.82 4.73
N LEU A 26 16.84 6.40 3.96
CA LEU A 26 15.43 6.64 4.26
C LEU A 26 14.78 5.55 5.13
N LYS A 27 15.52 4.90 6.04
CA LYS A 27 15.15 3.64 6.74
C LYS A 27 13.69 3.55 7.21
N ASP A 28 13.19 4.50 8.00
CA ASP A 28 11.82 4.50 8.55
C ASP A 28 10.82 5.36 7.75
N MET A 29 11.22 5.86 6.58
CA MET A 29 10.30 6.51 5.64
C MET A 29 9.79 5.45 4.65
N LYS A 30 8.76 4.73 5.05
CA LYS A 30 8.10 3.70 4.22
C LYS A 30 6.66 4.12 3.95
N PRO A 31 6.23 4.19 2.67
CA PRO A 31 4.81 4.34 2.37
C PRO A 31 4.03 3.16 2.94
N ARG A 32 2.85 3.43 3.50
CA ARG A 32 1.92 2.43 4.03
C ARG A 32 0.82 2.14 3.03
N ASN A 33 0.50 0.87 2.78
CA ASN A 33 -0.68 0.51 1.98
C ASN A 33 -1.94 0.66 2.85
N ILE A 34 -2.86 1.52 2.41
CA ILE A 34 -4.09 1.83 3.15
C ILE A 34 -5.33 1.11 2.58
N GLY A 35 -5.15 0.34 1.49
CA GLY A 35 -6.22 -0.38 0.80
C GLY A 35 -6.92 0.44 -0.29
N PRO A 36 -8.14 0.05 -0.70
CA PRO A 36 -8.87 -1.12 -0.19
C PRO A 36 -8.29 -2.47 -0.68
N GLY A 37 -8.59 -3.55 0.05
CA GLY A 37 -8.43 -4.93 -0.45
C GLY A 37 -9.76 -5.60 -0.79
N GLY A 38 -10.89 -4.98 -0.44
CA GLY A 38 -12.23 -5.59 -0.48
C GLY A 38 -12.88 -5.63 -1.86
N MET A 39 -12.35 -4.88 -2.82
CA MET A 39 -12.75 -4.97 -4.23
C MET A 39 -11.70 -5.69 -5.08
N SER A 40 -10.52 -5.97 -4.51
CA SER A 40 -9.38 -6.53 -5.25
C SER A 40 -9.05 -5.74 -6.53
N GLY A 41 -9.31 -6.28 -7.72
CA GLY A 41 -8.88 -5.74 -9.02
C GLY A 41 -8.48 -6.85 -10.01
N ARG A 42 -8.16 -6.47 -11.26
CA ARG A 42 -8.02 -7.41 -12.40
C ARG A 42 -6.99 -8.52 -12.22
N VAL A 43 -7.47 -9.77 -12.20
CA VAL A 43 -6.68 -11.01 -12.20
C VAL A 43 -6.60 -11.60 -13.61
N THR A 44 -5.39 -11.94 -14.07
CA THR A 44 -5.12 -12.31 -15.46
C THR A 44 -4.48 -13.68 -15.64
N ALA A 45 -3.94 -14.28 -14.58
CA ALA A 45 -3.29 -15.59 -14.66
C ALA A 45 -3.40 -16.34 -13.32
N ILE A 46 -3.65 -17.64 -13.38
CA ILE A 46 -3.80 -18.51 -12.20
C ILE A 46 -3.12 -19.84 -12.49
N ASP A 47 -2.33 -20.35 -11.54
CA ASP A 47 -1.91 -21.74 -11.52
C ASP A 47 -1.75 -22.26 -10.09
N VAL A 48 -1.95 -23.56 -9.90
CA VAL A 48 -2.06 -24.22 -8.59
C VAL A 48 -1.23 -25.50 -8.59
N VAL A 49 -0.62 -25.82 -7.45
CA VAL A 49 0.09 -27.09 -7.27
C VAL A 49 -0.93 -28.22 -7.16
N ILE A 50 -0.96 -29.13 -8.13
CA ILE A 50 -1.99 -30.16 -8.24
C ILE A 50 -2.00 -31.07 -7.02
N THR A 51 -0.83 -31.50 -6.55
CA THR A 51 -0.73 -32.43 -5.40
C THR A 51 -0.98 -31.76 -4.05
N ASN A 52 -0.98 -30.43 -3.99
CA ASN A 52 -1.30 -29.66 -2.79
C ASN A 52 -1.92 -28.31 -3.17
N PRO A 53 -3.24 -28.29 -3.40
CA PRO A 53 -3.98 -27.09 -3.80
C PRO A 53 -3.92 -25.89 -2.86
N ASP A 54 -3.43 -26.07 -1.62
CA ASP A 54 -3.19 -24.94 -0.73
C ASP A 54 -2.13 -23.98 -1.26
N ILE A 55 -1.26 -24.45 -2.17
CA ILE A 55 -0.22 -23.68 -2.83
C ILE A 55 -0.72 -23.22 -4.21
N MET A 56 -0.98 -21.92 -4.32
CA MET A 56 -1.53 -21.29 -5.51
C MET A 56 -0.83 -19.97 -5.81
N TYR A 57 -0.74 -19.64 -7.09
CA TYR A 57 -0.14 -18.43 -7.62
C TYR A 57 -1.13 -17.68 -8.49
N VAL A 58 -1.25 -16.38 -8.24
CA VAL A 58 -2.20 -15.50 -8.92
C VAL A 58 -1.44 -14.29 -9.45
N GLY A 59 -1.47 -14.13 -10.77
CA GLY A 59 -0.94 -12.99 -11.49
C GLY A 59 -2.03 -11.97 -11.76
N THR A 60 -1.71 -10.69 -11.53
CA THR A 60 -2.64 -9.59 -11.81
C THR A 60 -2.15 -8.72 -12.96
N ALA A 61 -3.08 -7.96 -13.55
CA ALA A 61 -2.81 -7.13 -14.72
C ALA A 61 -1.67 -6.12 -14.52
N SER A 62 -1.52 -5.59 -13.30
CA SER A 62 -0.55 -4.54 -12.99
C SER A 62 -0.06 -4.55 -11.52
N GLY A 63 -0.43 -5.57 -10.73
CA GLY A 63 -0.19 -5.64 -9.28
C GLY A 63 0.76 -6.76 -8.83
N GLY A 64 1.43 -7.43 -9.77
CA GLY A 64 2.43 -8.46 -9.52
C GLY A 64 1.88 -9.87 -9.37
N LEU A 65 2.76 -10.79 -8.97
CA LEU A 65 2.41 -12.18 -8.65
C LEU A 65 2.24 -12.36 -7.14
N TRP A 66 1.18 -13.06 -6.76
CA TRP A 66 0.82 -13.36 -5.38
C TRP A 66 0.82 -14.86 -5.13
N LYS A 67 1.20 -15.28 -3.93
CA LYS A 67 1.28 -16.66 -3.50
C LYS A 67 0.44 -16.91 -2.25
N SER A 68 -0.36 -17.97 -2.26
CA SER A 68 -0.90 -18.59 -1.04
C SER A 68 -0.24 -19.93 -0.75
N THR A 69 -0.24 -20.31 0.52
CA THR A 69 0.14 -21.67 1.01
C THR A 69 -0.91 -22.18 2.02
N SER A 70 -2.13 -21.66 1.91
CA SER A 70 -3.20 -21.79 2.91
C SER A 70 -4.58 -21.90 2.25
N GLY A 71 -4.66 -22.42 1.02
CA GLY A 71 -5.93 -22.55 0.29
C GLY A 71 -6.58 -21.20 -0.07
N GLY A 72 -5.77 -20.14 -0.19
CA GLY A 72 -6.24 -18.79 -0.47
C GLY A 72 -6.80 -18.03 0.74
N ILE A 73 -6.48 -18.43 1.97
CA ILE A 73 -6.78 -17.66 3.19
C ILE A 73 -5.86 -16.44 3.30
N LYS A 74 -4.55 -16.63 3.11
CA LYS A 74 -3.53 -15.57 3.18
C LYS A 74 -2.71 -15.51 1.89
N TRP A 75 -2.41 -14.30 1.45
CA TRP A 75 -1.66 -14.03 0.22
C TRP A 75 -0.43 -13.16 0.52
N ASN A 76 0.68 -13.50 -0.13
CA ASN A 76 1.91 -12.71 -0.05
C ASN A 76 2.37 -12.35 -1.46
N PRO A 77 2.79 -11.10 -1.71
CA PRO A 77 3.37 -10.75 -2.99
C PRO A 77 4.78 -11.38 -3.11
N VAL A 78 5.10 -11.87 -4.29
CA VAL A 78 6.37 -12.56 -4.57
C VAL A 78 7.13 -11.97 -5.77
N PHE A 79 6.67 -10.86 -6.34
CA PHE A 79 7.23 -10.25 -7.57
C PHE A 79 7.44 -8.73 -7.46
N ASP A 80 7.56 -8.19 -6.24
CA ASP A 80 7.56 -6.74 -5.98
C ASP A 80 8.83 -6.00 -6.44
N LYS A 81 9.90 -6.72 -6.82
CA LYS A 81 11.23 -6.15 -7.10
C LYS A 81 11.64 -6.17 -8.57
N GLU A 82 10.83 -6.80 -9.41
CA GLU A 82 11.15 -6.96 -10.83
C GLU A 82 10.83 -5.70 -11.62
N VAL A 83 11.18 -5.67 -12.92
CA VAL A 83 11.10 -4.45 -13.74
C VAL A 83 9.66 -4.00 -14.02
N THR A 84 8.72 -4.94 -14.00
CA THR A 84 7.28 -4.72 -14.22
C THR A 84 6.48 -5.55 -13.25
N ALA A 85 5.25 -5.11 -12.96
CA ALA A 85 4.28 -5.83 -12.15
C ALA A 85 3.15 -6.46 -13.00
N SER A 86 3.15 -6.27 -14.31
CA SER A 86 2.12 -6.83 -15.18
C SER A 86 2.37 -8.30 -15.46
N ILE A 87 1.43 -9.17 -15.08
CA ILE A 87 1.50 -10.61 -15.28
C ILE A 87 0.50 -11.02 -16.37
N GLY A 88 0.96 -11.77 -17.37
CA GLY A 88 0.10 -12.32 -18.43
C GLY A 88 -0.02 -13.84 -18.43
N ALA A 89 0.95 -14.54 -17.83
CA ALA A 89 0.91 -16.00 -17.69
C ALA A 89 1.71 -16.45 -16.46
N VAL A 90 1.25 -17.52 -15.81
CA VAL A 90 2.00 -18.23 -14.77
C VAL A 90 1.92 -19.73 -15.05
N ALA A 91 3.05 -20.43 -14.92
CA ALA A 91 3.10 -21.88 -15.05
C ALA A 91 4.05 -22.48 -14.01
N ILE A 92 3.51 -23.40 -13.21
CA ILE A 92 4.22 -24.13 -12.17
C ILE A 92 4.70 -25.45 -12.76
N GLN A 93 5.99 -25.75 -12.57
CA GLN A 93 6.49 -27.07 -12.91
C GLN A 93 5.94 -28.10 -11.91
N GLN A 94 4.93 -28.87 -12.29
CA GLN A 94 4.25 -29.79 -11.37
C GLN A 94 5.16 -30.90 -10.80
N SER A 95 6.22 -31.29 -11.53
CA SER A 95 7.23 -32.25 -11.04
C SER A 95 8.19 -31.66 -10.00
N ASN A 96 8.29 -30.33 -9.91
CA ASN A 96 9.02 -29.61 -8.88
C ASN A 96 8.39 -28.21 -8.68
N PRO A 97 7.39 -28.08 -7.80
CA PRO A 97 6.67 -26.81 -7.59
C PRO A 97 7.51 -25.63 -7.08
N SER A 98 8.81 -25.81 -6.82
CA SER A 98 9.73 -24.69 -6.59
C SER A 98 10.10 -23.94 -7.87
N VAL A 99 9.93 -24.56 -9.04
CA VAL A 99 10.20 -23.95 -10.33
C VAL A 99 8.93 -23.34 -10.90
N ILE A 100 8.98 -22.03 -11.15
CA ILE A 100 7.83 -21.24 -11.62
C ILE A 100 8.29 -20.39 -12.77
N TRP A 101 7.47 -20.35 -13.82
CA TRP A 101 7.64 -19.49 -14.98
C TRP A 101 6.56 -18.42 -14.98
N VAL A 102 6.97 -17.19 -15.26
CA VAL A 102 6.09 -16.02 -15.31
C VAL A 102 6.28 -15.33 -16.65
N GLY A 103 5.21 -15.20 -17.40
CA GLY A 103 5.13 -14.35 -18.57
C GLY A 103 4.57 -12.99 -18.16
N THR A 104 5.27 -11.92 -18.49
CA THR A 104 4.85 -10.56 -18.11
C THR A 104 4.11 -9.86 -19.25
N GLY A 105 3.22 -8.93 -18.89
CA GLY A 105 2.31 -8.23 -19.81
C GLY A 105 1.08 -9.07 -20.16
N GLU A 106 -0.12 -8.58 -19.82
CA GLU A 106 -1.37 -9.30 -20.08
C GLU A 106 -1.62 -9.48 -21.59
N GLY A 107 -2.33 -10.55 -21.95
CA GLY A 107 -2.64 -10.89 -23.35
C GLY A 107 -4.01 -10.43 -23.83
N ASN A 108 -4.66 -9.50 -23.13
CA ASN A 108 -5.95 -8.93 -23.50
C ASN A 108 -5.72 -7.49 -23.96
N PRO A 109 -5.70 -7.20 -25.28
CA PRO A 109 -5.28 -5.91 -25.81
C PRO A 109 -6.35 -4.83 -25.63
N ARG A 110 -6.64 -4.43 -24.39
CA ARG A 110 -7.53 -3.30 -24.03
C ARG A 110 -6.74 -1.98 -24.02
N ASN A 111 -7.44 -0.84 -24.07
CA ASN A 111 -6.81 0.49 -24.03
C ASN A 111 -6.14 0.82 -22.66
N SER A 112 -6.53 0.09 -21.60
CA SER A 112 -5.96 0.15 -20.24
C SER A 112 -4.86 -0.89 -19.98
N LEU A 113 -4.35 -1.54 -21.03
CA LEU A 113 -3.30 -2.56 -20.99
C LEU A 113 -1.97 -2.05 -20.41
N ASN A 114 -1.38 -2.80 -19.47
CA ASN A 114 0.00 -2.60 -19.00
C ASN A 114 1.00 -3.51 -19.73
N GLY A 115 2.18 -2.97 -20.02
CA GLY A 115 3.25 -3.69 -20.71
C GLY A 115 4.11 -4.56 -19.79
N GLY A 116 4.59 -5.66 -20.33
CA GLY A 116 5.54 -6.58 -19.71
C GLY A 116 6.99 -6.37 -20.12
N TYR A 117 7.84 -7.27 -19.63
CA TYR A 117 9.28 -7.34 -19.82
C TYR A 117 9.76 -8.81 -19.98
N GLY A 118 9.09 -9.59 -20.83
CA GLY A 118 9.50 -10.96 -21.18
C GLY A 118 9.14 -12.02 -20.14
N ILE A 119 10.00 -13.03 -20.02
CA ILE A 119 9.79 -14.19 -19.15
C ILE A 119 10.72 -14.16 -17.95
N TYR A 120 10.19 -14.48 -16.78
CA TYR A 120 10.94 -14.69 -15.55
C TYR A 120 10.81 -16.13 -15.06
N LYS A 121 11.86 -16.62 -14.41
CA LYS A 121 11.88 -17.94 -13.78
C LYS A 121 12.35 -17.87 -12.33
N SER A 122 11.63 -18.54 -11.45
CA SER A 122 12.07 -18.82 -10.08
C SER A 122 12.43 -20.30 -9.94
N VAL A 123 13.37 -20.61 -9.07
CA VAL A 123 13.74 -21.99 -8.68
C VAL A 123 13.58 -22.24 -7.17
N ASP A 124 13.06 -21.25 -6.44
CA ASP A 124 12.90 -21.25 -4.98
C ASP A 124 11.48 -20.84 -4.56
N ALA A 125 10.51 -21.17 -5.41
CA ALA A 125 9.08 -20.96 -5.21
C ALA A 125 8.66 -19.48 -5.09
N GLY A 126 9.36 -18.59 -5.80
CA GLY A 126 9.07 -17.16 -5.92
C GLY A 126 9.85 -16.26 -4.95
N LYS A 127 10.91 -16.74 -4.30
CA LYS A 127 11.73 -15.88 -3.42
C LYS A 127 12.71 -15.04 -4.23
N THR A 128 13.25 -15.61 -5.31
CA THR A 128 14.11 -14.93 -6.28
C THR A 128 13.69 -15.26 -7.71
N TRP A 129 14.00 -14.34 -8.63
CA TRP A 129 13.64 -14.41 -10.04
C TRP A 129 14.84 -14.15 -10.94
N MET A 130 14.86 -14.83 -12.08
CA MET A 130 15.83 -14.66 -13.16
C MET A 130 15.08 -14.21 -14.41
N SER A 131 15.56 -13.17 -15.09
CA SER A 131 15.08 -12.86 -16.45
C SER A 131 15.57 -13.93 -17.41
N MET A 132 14.65 -14.44 -18.23
CA MET A 132 14.88 -15.52 -19.19
C MET A 132 14.75 -15.04 -20.65
N GLY A 133 14.73 -13.73 -20.90
CA GLY A 133 14.64 -13.14 -22.23
C GLY A 133 13.21 -12.85 -22.70
N LEU A 134 13.09 -12.55 -24.00
CA LEU A 134 11.84 -12.17 -24.69
C LEU A 134 11.27 -10.80 -24.27
N GLU A 135 12.11 -9.89 -23.77
CA GLU A 135 11.73 -8.57 -23.26
C GLU A 135 10.95 -7.74 -24.29
N ASN A 136 11.37 -7.83 -25.55
CA ASN A 136 10.78 -7.09 -26.68
C ASN A 136 9.40 -7.61 -27.09
N THR A 137 8.98 -8.81 -26.64
CA THR A 137 7.61 -9.28 -26.90
C THR A 137 6.58 -8.42 -26.18
N ARG A 138 6.95 -7.81 -25.05
CA ARG A 138 6.11 -7.01 -24.14
C ARG A 138 4.89 -7.72 -23.55
N HIS A 139 4.33 -8.74 -24.19
CA HIS A 139 3.13 -9.43 -23.74
C HIS A 139 3.26 -10.93 -24.02
N ILE A 140 3.24 -11.71 -22.93
CA ILE A 140 3.26 -13.18 -22.95
C ILE A 140 1.91 -13.68 -22.44
N HIS A 141 1.14 -14.31 -23.31
CA HIS A 141 -0.23 -14.74 -22.99
C HIS A 141 -0.32 -16.20 -22.50
N ARG A 142 0.62 -17.06 -22.92
CA ARG A 142 0.63 -18.49 -22.58
C ARG A 142 2.03 -18.98 -22.27
N ILE A 143 2.14 -19.86 -21.28
CA ILE A 143 3.34 -20.67 -21.01
C ILE A 143 2.90 -22.12 -20.82
N ILE A 144 3.51 -23.04 -21.56
CA ILE A 144 3.30 -24.49 -21.39
C ILE A 144 4.64 -25.15 -21.12
N ILE A 145 4.70 -25.92 -20.04
CA ILE A 145 5.86 -26.73 -19.67
C ILE A 145 5.59 -28.17 -20.14
N ASP A 146 6.54 -28.77 -20.84
CA ASP A 146 6.44 -30.18 -21.22
C ASP A 146 6.40 -31.07 -19.96
N PRO A 147 5.38 -31.93 -19.79
CA PRO A 147 5.20 -32.73 -18.59
C PRO A 147 6.26 -33.85 -18.43
N THR A 148 6.93 -34.22 -19.52
CA THR A 148 7.93 -35.29 -19.56
C THR A 148 9.37 -34.77 -19.50
N ASN A 149 9.61 -33.52 -19.94
CA ASN A 149 10.91 -32.87 -19.87
C ASN A 149 10.78 -31.37 -19.55
N PRO A 150 10.95 -30.95 -18.28
CA PRO A 150 10.73 -29.56 -17.87
C PRO A 150 11.76 -28.55 -18.39
N ASN A 151 12.79 -28.99 -19.13
CA ASN A 151 13.66 -28.06 -19.88
C ASN A 151 13.03 -27.59 -21.19
N ILE A 152 11.97 -28.27 -21.65
CA ILE A 152 11.19 -27.88 -22.82
C ILE A 152 10.02 -27.01 -22.36
N VAL A 153 10.03 -25.75 -22.78
CA VAL A 153 8.98 -24.78 -22.45
C VAL A 153 8.59 -24.02 -23.71
N TYR A 154 7.28 -23.82 -23.87
CA TYR A 154 6.68 -23.06 -24.96
C TYR A 154 6.10 -21.76 -24.41
N ALA A 155 6.39 -20.66 -25.06
CA ALA A 155 5.86 -19.34 -24.73
C ALA A 155 5.07 -18.79 -25.92
N GLY A 156 3.79 -18.49 -25.68
CA GLY A 156 2.93 -17.81 -26.64
C GLY A 156 3.05 -16.30 -26.46
N ALA A 157 3.80 -15.65 -27.34
CA ALA A 157 3.92 -14.20 -27.37
C ALA A 157 2.83 -13.62 -28.27
N ILE A 158 1.90 -12.89 -27.66
CA ILE A 158 0.87 -12.17 -28.41
C ILE A 158 1.45 -10.88 -29.04
N GLY A 159 2.44 -10.27 -28.40
CA GLY A 159 3.06 -9.02 -28.82
C GLY A 159 2.31 -7.76 -28.37
N SER A 160 2.94 -6.60 -28.52
CA SER A 160 2.33 -5.31 -28.14
C SER A 160 1.30 -4.86 -29.16
N PRO A 161 0.02 -4.64 -28.82
CA PRO A 161 -0.98 -4.22 -29.81
C PRO A 161 -0.69 -2.84 -30.40
N TRP A 162 0.18 -2.04 -29.76
CA TRP A 162 0.45 -0.64 -30.09
C TRP A 162 1.40 -0.41 -31.27
N GLY A 163 1.97 -1.47 -31.86
CA GLY A 163 2.90 -1.35 -32.98
C GLY A 163 3.16 -2.67 -33.73
N GLU A 164 3.65 -2.55 -34.96
CA GLU A 164 4.06 -3.71 -35.78
C GLU A 164 5.51 -4.07 -35.45
N HIS A 165 5.76 -5.31 -35.03
CA HIS A 165 7.09 -5.77 -34.64
C HIS A 165 7.23 -7.31 -34.73
N PRO A 166 8.44 -7.87 -34.93
CA PRO A 166 8.63 -9.30 -35.20
C PRO A 166 8.62 -10.20 -33.96
N GLU A 167 8.69 -9.64 -32.74
CA GLU A 167 8.76 -10.42 -31.48
C GLU A 167 7.39 -10.96 -31.04
N ARG A 168 6.83 -11.85 -31.86
CA ARG A 168 5.52 -12.49 -31.66
C ARG A 168 5.57 -13.95 -32.11
N GLY A 169 4.54 -14.71 -31.74
CA GLY A 169 4.39 -16.11 -32.12
C GLY A 169 4.81 -17.07 -31.02
N VAL A 170 5.11 -18.31 -31.41
CA VAL A 170 5.46 -19.38 -30.46
C VAL A 170 6.97 -19.45 -30.31
N PHE A 171 7.46 -19.16 -29.11
CA PHE A 171 8.85 -19.36 -28.76
C PHE A 171 9.02 -20.68 -28.00
N LYS A 172 10.06 -21.45 -28.35
CA LYS A 172 10.40 -22.71 -27.69
C LYS A 172 11.82 -22.64 -27.13
N THR A 173 11.99 -23.10 -25.90
CA THR A 173 13.28 -23.43 -25.32
C THR A 173 13.38 -24.95 -25.11
N THR A 174 14.60 -25.48 -25.14
CA THR A 174 14.90 -26.89 -24.81
C THR A 174 16.02 -27.02 -23.77
N ASP A 175 16.54 -25.89 -23.28
CA ASP A 175 17.66 -25.79 -22.34
C ASP A 175 17.25 -25.11 -21.03
N GLY A 176 15.94 -25.10 -20.73
CA GLY A 176 15.40 -24.51 -19.51
C GLY A 176 15.39 -22.99 -19.52
N GLY A 177 15.28 -22.36 -20.70
CA GLY A 177 15.07 -20.93 -20.93
C GLY A 177 16.33 -20.12 -21.23
N LYS A 178 17.49 -20.76 -21.39
CA LYS A 178 18.75 -20.05 -21.70
C LYS A 178 18.72 -19.52 -23.13
N THR A 179 18.11 -20.27 -24.05
CA THR A 179 17.88 -19.85 -25.43
C THR A 179 16.44 -20.11 -25.87
N TRP A 180 15.95 -19.27 -26.77
CA TRP A 180 14.61 -19.34 -27.33
C TRP A 180 14.68 -19.34 -28.86
N THR A 181 13.88 -20.20 -29.50
CA THR A 181 13.68 -20.25 -30.95
C THR A 181 12.24 -19.90 -31.26
N ASN A 182 12.01 -18.96 -32.19
CA ASN A 182 10.66 -18.72 -32.72
C ASN A 182 10.31 -19.84 -33.72
N ILE A 183 9.36 -20.70 -33.33
CA ILE A 183 9.00 -21.92 -34.08
C ILE A 183 7.67 -21.79 -34.83
N LEU A 184 6.90 -20.73 -34.60
CA LEU A 184 5.69 -20.41 -35.37
C LEU A 184 5.49 -18.90 -35.40
N PHE A 185 5.55 -18.33 -36.61
CA PHE A 185 5.42 -16.90 -36.88
C PHE A 185 4.63 -16.71 -38.18
N SER A 186 3.63 -15.82 -38.17
CA SER A 186 2.85 -15.48 -39.37
C SER A 186 3.34 -14.16 -40.00
N ASN A 187 3.28 -13.06 -39.23
CA ASN A 187 3.66 -11.70 -39.66
C ASN A 187 3.87 -10.79 -38.43
N ASN A 188 4.24 -9.51 -38.63
CA ASN A 188 4.55 -8.55 -37.57
C ASN A 188 3.34 -8.03 -36.76
N LYS A 189 2.12 -8.47 -37.08
CA LYS A 189 0.85 -8.11 -36.41
C LYS A 189 0.21 -9.31 -35.71
N THR A 190 0.73 -10.51 -35.93
CA THR A 190 0.10 -11.76 -35.50
C THR A 190 0.88 -12.36 -34.35
N GLY A 191 0.20 -12.61 -33.25
CA GLY A 191 0.74 -13.33 -32.10
C GLY A 191 -0.16 -14.49 -31.67
N VAL A 192 0.20 -15.13 -30.57
CA VAL A 192 -0.55 -16.27 -30.03
C VAL A 192 -1.76 -15.77 -29.24
N ALA A 193 -2.97 -16.05 -29.73
CA ALA A 193 -4.22 -15.81 -29.02
C ALA A 193 -4.56 -16.90 -28.00
N ASP A 194 -4.21 -18.15 -28.30
CA ASP A 194 -4.36 -19.27 -27.38
C ASP A 194 -3.48 -20.44 -27.81
N MET A 195 -3.13 -21.31 -26.87
CA MET A 195 -2.29 -22.48 -27.13
C MET A 195 -2.58 -23.57 -26.10
N VAL A 196 -2.79 -24.79 -26.59
CA VAL A 196 -3.04 -25.98 -25.76
C VAL A 196 -2.14 -27.14 -26.20
N MET A 197 -1.79 -27.99 -25.23
CA MET A 197 -1.01 -29.21 -25.44
C MET A 197 -1.89 -30.42 -25.11
N ASP A 198 -1.77 -31.49 -25.91
CA ASP A 198 -2.44 -32.75 -25.61
C ASP A 198 -1.84 -33.34 -24.31
N PRO A 199 -2.65 -33.57 -23.26
CA PRO A 199 -2.15 -34.02 -21.96
C PRO A 199 -1.56 -35.43 -21.99
N THR A 200 -1.79 -36.20 -23.07
CA THR A 200 -1.26 -37.55 -23.27
C THR A 200 -0.16 -37.63 -24.33
N ASN A 201 0.05 -36.55 -25.09
CA ASN A 201 1.06 -36.49 -26.14
C ASN A 201 1.67 -35.08 -26.25
N PRO A 202 2.78 -34.78 -25.57
CA PRO A 202 3.37 -33.44 -25.56
C PRO A 202 3.90 -32.96 -26.92
N ASN A 203 4.02 -33.85 -27.92
CA ASN A 203 4.35 -33.45 -29.28
C ASN A 203 3.15 -32.88 -30.06
N LYS A 204 1.92 -33.07 -29.58
CA LYS A 204 0.71 -32.51 -30.17
C LYS A 204 0.35 -31.19 -29.48
N LEU A 205 0.51 -30.09 -30.21
CA LEU A 205 0.07 -28.76 -29.79
C LEU A 205 -0.88 -28.18 -30.82
N ILE A 206 -1.83 -27.38 -30.34
CA ILE A 206 -2.74 -26.58 -31.16
C ILE A 206 -2.56 -25.12 -30.76
N VAL A 207 -2.35 -24.26 -31.75
CA VAL A 207 -2.08 -22.84 -31.56
C VAL A 207 -3.05 -22.03 -32.39
N ALA A 208 -3.70 -21.07 -31.74
CA ALA A 208 -4.44 -20.00 -32.39
C ALA A 208 -3.51 -18.80 -32.59
N MET A 209 -3.23 -18.49 -33.84
CA MET A 209 -2.55 -17.25 -34.22
C MET A 209 -3.60 -16.18 -34.50
N TRP A 210 -3.37 -14.95 -34.03
CA TRP A 210 -4.32 -13.85 -34.11
C TRP A 210 -3.66 -12.54 -34.52
N GLU A 211 -4.09 -12.04 -35.68
CA GLU A 211 -3.73 -10.72 -36.18
C GLU A 211 -4.57 -9.63 -35.52
N HIS A 212 -3.92 -8.65 -34.89
CA HIS A 212 -4.59 -7.52 -34.27
C HIS A 212 -3.69 -6.28 -34.21
N LYS A 213 -4.30 -5.09 -34.14
CA LYS A 213 -3.58 -3.82 -33.94
C LYS A 213 -4.46 -2.81 -33.19
N ARG A 214 -3.84 -2.03 -32.31
CA ARG A 214 -4.42 -0.82 -31.72
C ARG A 214 -3.67 0.43 -32.13
N ASP A 215 -4.45 1.46 -32.38
CA ASP A 215 -4.05 2.86 -32.30
C ASP A 215 -4.75 3.48 -31.06
N PRO A 216 -4.34 4.67 -30.59
CA PRO A 216 -5.02 5.30 -29.45
C PRO A 216 -6.52 5.57 -29.66
N TRP A 217 -6.99 5.55 -30.91
CA TRP A 217 -8.36 5.90 -31.33
C TRP A 217 -9.07 4.80 -32.15
N PHE A 218 -8.45 3.63 -32.29
CA PHE A 218 -9.01 2.56 -33.13
C PHE A 218 -8.46 1.19 -32.76
N PHE A 219 -9.29 0.16 -32.90
CA PHE A 219 -8.87 -1.23 -32.77
C PHE A 219 -9.29 -2.04 -34.00
N ASN A 220 -8.44 -2.96 -34.44
CA ASN A 220 -8.75 -3.88 -35.51
C ASN A 220 -8.36 -5.31 -35.13
N SER A 221 -9.33 -6.22 -35.22
CA SER A 221 -9.17 -7.67 -35.05
C SER A 221 -9.36 -8.41 -36.37
N GLY A 222 -8.47 -9.38 -36.64
CA GLY A 222 -8.55 -10.30 -37.77
C GLY A 222 -7.67 -9.89 -38.95
N GLY A 223 -7.25 -10.90 -39.72
CA GLY A 223 -6.39 -10.73 -40.89
C GLY A 223 -5.83 -12.06 -41.41
N GLU A 224 -5.06 -12.02 -42.49
CA GLU A 224 -4.50 -13.20 -43.16
C GLU A 224 -3.54 -14.02 -42.28
N GLY A 225 -2.90 -13.36 -41.31
CA GLY A 225 -1.98 -14.00 -40.36
C GLY A 225 -2.69 -14.88 -39.34
N SER A 226 -3.99 -14.66 -39.11
CA SER A 226 -4.79 -15.46 -38.18
C SER A 226 -5.02 -16.89 -38.65
N GLY A 227 -5.23 -17.79 -37.70
CA GLY A 227 -5.70 -19.15 -37.97
C GLY A 227 -5.29 -20.18 -36.91
N LEU A 228 -5.77 -21.40 -37.12
CA LEU A 228 -5.53 -22.54 -36.24
C LEU A 228 -4.43 -23.44 -36.82
N PHE A 229 -3.38 -23.68 -36.04
CA PHE A 229 -2.21 -24.45 -36.44
C PHE A 229 -2.06 -25.67 -35.53
N ILE A 230 -1.77 -26.82 -36.12
CA ILE A 230 -1.55 -28.07 -35.38
C ILE A 230 -0.18 -28.62 -35.71
N THR A 231 0.54 -29.05 -34.68
CA THR A 231 1.78 -29.82 -34.79
C THR A 231 1.58 -31.18 -34.11
N HIS A 232 2.33 -32.19 -34.56
CA HIS A 232 2.44 -33.51 -33.94
C HIS A 232 3.88 -33.93 -33.66
N ASP A 233 4.84 -33.00 -33.83
CA ASP A 233 6.28 -33.22 -33.67
C ASP A 233 6.92 -32.17 -32.72
N GLY A 234 6.10 -31.60 -31.83
CA GLY A 234 6.56 -30.64 -30.84
C GLY A 234 6.95 -29.29 -31.44
N GLY A 235 6.40 -28.94 -32.60
CA GLY A 235 6.54 -27.64 -33.27
C GLY A 235 7.66 -27.55 -34.30
N ALA A 236 8.19 -28.69 -34.78
CA ALA A 236 9.14 -28.70 -35.90
C ALA A 236 8.41 -28.46 -37.24
N THR A 237 7.18 -28.97 -37.38
CA THR A 237 6.29 -28.69 -38.49
C THR A 237 4.89 -28.31 -38.01
N TRP A 238 4.21 -27.48 -38.81
CA TRP A 238 2.87 -26.97 -38.51
C TRP A 238 1.94 -27.15 -39.71
N GLN A 239 0.69 -27.52 -39.44
CA GLN A 239 -0.35 -27.61 -40.45
C GLN A 239 -1.50 -26.65 -40.10
N LYS A 240 -1.75 -25.66 -40.96
CA LYS A 240 -2.86 -24.71 -40.83
C LYS A 240 -4.18 -25.42 -41.19
N ARG A 241 -5.20 -25.30 -40.34
CA ARG A 241 -6.57 -25.72 -40.64
C ARG A 241 -7.31 -24.64 -41.42
N THR A 242 -8.14 -25.05 -42.37
CA THR A 242 -8.87 -24.13 -43.27
C THR A 242 -10.36 -24.49 -43.34
N ASP A 243 -11.11 -23.79 -44.19
CA ASP A 243 -12.51 -24.10 -44.48
C ASP A 243 -12.72 -25.49 -45.11
N ALA A 244 -11.71 -26.02 -45.82
CA ALA A 244 -11.71 -27.40 -46.31
C ALA A 244 -11.67 -28.45 -45.18
N ASP A 245 -11.29 -28.03 -43.97
CA ASP A 245 -11.31 -28.83 -42.75
C ASP A 245 -12.54 -28.57 -41.87
N GLY A 246 -13.43 -27.66 -42.28
CA GLY A 246 -14.70 -27.37 -41.60
C GLY A 246 -14.72 -26.10 -40.74
N LEU A 247 -13.66 -25.27 -40.79
CA LEU A 247 -13.64 -23.93 -40.20
C LEU A 247 -14.41 -22.91 -41.07
N PRO A 248 -14.71 -21.68 -40.57
CA PRO A 248 -15.35 -20.65 -41.39
C PRO A 248 -14.50 -20.22 -42.60
N LYS A 249 -15.16 -19.77 -43.67
CA LYS A 249 -14.51 -19.14 -44.83
C LYS A 249 -14.18 -17.67 -44.52
N GLY A 250 -13.10 -17.19 -45.13
CA GLY A 250 -12.67 -15.79 -45.04
C GLY A 250 -11.60 -15.56 -43.98
N GLU A 251 -11.47 -14.31 -43.53
CA GLU A 251 -10.56 -13.94 -42.46
C GLU A 251 -11.07 -14.42 -41.10
N LEU A 252 -10.13 -14.85 -40.25
CA LEU A 252 -10.39 -15.28 -38.89
C LEU A 252 -9.80 -14.27 -37.90
N GLY A 253 -10.38 -14.17 -36.71
CA GLY A 253 -9.95 -13.31 -35.62
C GLY A 253 -9.35 -14.09 -34.45
N ARG A 254 -9.62 -13.66 -33.22
CA ARG A 254 -9.18 -14.37 -32.01
C ARG A 254 -9.89 -15.72 -31.92
N ILE A 255 -9.15 -16.77 -31.54
CA ILE A 255 -9.69 -18.13 -31.38
C ILE A 255 -9.32 -18.65 -29.99
N GLY A 256 -10.32 -19.07 -29.23
CA GLY A 256 -10.17 -19.86 -28.00
C GLY A 256 -10.12 -21.34 -28.29
N ILE A 257 -9.29 -22.10 -27.56
CA ILE A 257 -9.13 -23.54 -27.79
C ILE A 257 -9.17 -24.31 -26.47
N ALA A 258 -9.93 -25.41 -26.43
CA ALA A 258 -9.88 -26.36 -25.31
C ALA A 258 -9.80 -27.81 -25.78
N ILE A 259 -8.99 -28.62 -25.09
CA ILE A 259 -8.92 -30.07 -25.29
C ILE A 259 -9.59 -30.76 -24.10
N ALA A 260 -10.48 -31.72 -24.37
CA ALA A 260 -11.05 -32.56 -23.32
C ALA A 260 -9.98 -33.49 -22.74
N ARG A 261 -9.59 -33.28 -21.48
CA ARG A 261 -8.48 -34.03 -20.87
C ARG A 261 -8.75 -35.54 -20.75
N ASN A 262 -9.99 -35.91 -20.43
CA ASN A 262 -10.44 -37.30 -20.36
C ASN A 262 -10.50 -37.98 -21.75
N LYS A 263 -10.57 -37.20 -22.84
CA LYS A 263 -10.71 -37.70 -24.21
C LYS A 263 -10.07 -36.75 -25.24
N PRO A 264 -8.72 -36.75 -25.37
CA PRO A 264 -7.97 -35.71 -26.12
C PRO A 264 -8.21 -35.61 -27.64
N ASN A 265 -9.04 -36.50 -28.20
CA ASN A 265 -9.53 -36.36 -29.57
C ASN A 265 -10.68 -35.35 -29.69
N ILE A 266 -11.34 -35.03 -28.58
CA ILE A 266 -12.38 -34.00 -28.52
C ILE A 266 -11.73 -32.65 -28.23
N ILE A 267 -11.90 -31.72 -29.16
CA ILE A 267 -11.32 -30.39 -29.10
C ILE A 267 -12.38 -29.39 -29.50
N TYR A 268 -12.49 -28.30 -28.75
CA TYR A 268 -13.39 -27.20 -29.05
C TYR A 268 -12.58 -25.97 -29.49
N ALA A 269 -13.16 -25.18 -30.40
CA ALA A 269 -12.59 -23.91 -30.83
C ALA A 269 -13.69 -22.86 -30.94
N LEU A 270 -13.58 -21.77 -30.17
CA LEU A 270 -14.45 -20.60 -30.29
C LEU A 270 -13.82 -19.64 -31.29
N VAL A 271 -14.39 -19.52 -32.49
CA VAL A 271 -13.74 -18.86 -33.62
C VAL A 271 -14.39 -17.51 -33.90
N GLU A 272 -13.61 -16.43 -33.79
CA GLU A 272 -13.98 -15.13 -34.35
C GLU A 272 -13.90 -15.16 -35.88
N ALA A 273 -14.97 -14.74 -36.53
CA ALA A 273 -15.08 -14.61 -37.98
C ALA A 273 -16.20 -13.61 -38.29
N LYS A 274 -16.58 -13.46 -39.57
CA LYS A 274 -17.78 -12.68 -39.94
C LYS A 274 -19.04 -13.10 -39.14
N LYS A 275 -19.12 -14.37 -38.75
CA LYS A 275 -20.07 -14.87 -37.75
C LYS A 275 -19.33 -15.73 -36.75
N ASN A 276 -19.26 -15.27 -35.51
CA ASN A 276 -18.61 -16.00 -34.42
C ASN A 276 -19.36 -17.29 -34.13
N ALA A 277 -18.64 -18.40 -33.91
CA ALA A 277 -19.24 -19.68 -33.62
C ALA A 277 -18.29 -20.63 -32.88
N LEU A 278 -18.86 -21.57 -32.14
CA LEU A 278 -18.16 -22.68 -31.50
C LEU A 278 -18.10 -23.88 -32.44
N TYR A 279 -16.89 -24.40 -32.62
CA TYR A 279 -16.57 -25.58 -33.42
C TYR A 279 -16.08 -26.71 -32.53
N LYS A 280 -16.34 -27.95 -32.95
CA LYS A 280 -15.85 -29.16 -32.31
C LYS A 280 -15.13 -30.05 -33.32
N SER A 281 -14.02 -30.61 -32.91
CA SER A 281 -13.34 -31.74 -33.56
C SER A 281 -13.47 -32.98 -32.68
N GLU A 282 -13.65 -34.14 -33.30
CA GLU A 282 -13.74 -35.44 -32.61
C GLU A 282 -12.64 -36.42 -33.05
N ASP A 283 -11.75 -35.98 -33.96
CA ASP A 283 -10.66 -36.76 -34.52
C ASP A 283 -9.27 -36.22 -34.13
N GLY A 284 -9.20 -35.36 -33.10
CA GLY A 284 -7.95 -34.80 -32.61
C GLY A 284 -7.49 -33.54 -33.34
N GLY A 285 -8.40 -32.85 -34.03
CA GLY A 285 -8.18 -31.54 -34.63
C GLY A 285 -8.08 -31.54 -36.16
N PHE A 286 -8.28 -32.68 -36.83
CA PHE A 286 -8.18 -32.76 -38.30
C PHE A 286 -9.42 -32.22 -39.00
N LYS A 287 -10.61 -32.59 -38.50
CA LYS A 287 -11.90 -32.08 -39.02
C LYS A 287 -12.70 -31.40 -37.93
N TRP A 288 -13.39 -30.33 -38.34
CA TRP A 288 -14.15 -29.44 -37.48
C TRP A 288 -15.60 -29.35 -37.94
N LYS A 289 -16.50 -29.17 -36.98
CA LYS A 289 -17.92 -28.97 -37.22
C LYS A 289 -18.43 -27.85 -36.32
N MET A 290 -19.16 -26.90 -36.90
CA MET A 290 -19.87 -25.88 -36.12
C MET A 290 -20.97 -26.55 -35.27
N ILE A 291 -21.00 -26.23 -33.99
CA ILE A 291 -21.95 -26.76 -33.01
C ILE A 291 -22.98 -25.72 -32.58
N SER A 292 -22.56 -24.47 -32.42
CA SER A 292 -23.43 -23.36 -32.02
C SER A 292 -22.84 -22.01 -32.44
N ASP A 293 -23.70 -21.05 -32.73
CA ASP A 293 -23.39 -19.67 -33.13
C ASP A 293 -24.27 -18.65 -32.40
N LYS A 294 -24.73 -19.05 -31.21
CA LYS A 294 -25.58 -18.27 -30.31
C LYS A 294 -24.76 -17.30 -29.45
N ASP A 295 -25.40 -16.23 -29.01
CA ASP A 295 -24.77 -15.19 -28.19
C ASP A 295 -24.46 -15.64 -26.75
N ASP A 296 -25.05 -16.77 -26.31
CA ASP A 296 -24.82 -17.38 -24.98
C ASP A 296 -23.40 -17.96 -24.80
N ILE A 297 -22.59 -18.00 -25.86
CA ILE A 297 -21.19 -18.42 -25.82
C ILE A 297 -20.25 -17.23 -25.56
N GLY A 298 -20.69 -15.98 -25.82
CA GLY A 298 -19.88 -14.78 -25.71
C GLY A 298 -19.78 -14.00 -27.02
N ASN A 299 -19.58 -12.69 -26.90
CA ASN A 299 -19.81 -11.73 -27.99
C ASN A 299 -18.68 -10.70 -28.19
N ARG A 300 -17.57 -10.81 -27.45
CA ARG A 300 -16.48 -9.81 -27.46
C ARG A 300 -15.07 -10.44 -27.56
N PRO A 301 -14.74 -11.10 -28.69
CA PRO A 301 -13.55 -11.94 -28.84
C PRO A 301 -12.24 -11.29 -28.45
N PHE A 302 -12.00 -10.03 -28.82
CA PHE A 302 -10.70 -9.40 -28.56
C PHE A 302 -10.37 -9.30 -27.06
N TYR A 303 -11.38 -9.17 -26.20
CA TYR A 303 -11.22 -9.06 -24.75
C TYR A 303 -11.43 -10.42 -24.07
N TYR A 304 -12.33 -11.24 -24.60
CA TYR A 304 -12.66 -12.57 -24.10
C TYR A 304 -12.78 -13.60 -25.21
N SER A 305 -11.99 -14.66 -25.15
CA SER A 305 -12.14 -15.77 -26.07
C SER A 305 -11.63 -17.07 -25.44
N GLU A 306 -11.72 -17.23 -24.12
CA GLU A 306 -11.24 -18.45 -23.48
C GLU A 306 -12.38 -19.45 -23.27
N ILE A 307 -12.09 -20.73 -23.49
CA ILE A 307 -13.00 -21.85 -23.25
C ILE A 307 -12.25 -22.95 -22.52
N TYR A 308 -12.96 -23.72 -21.69
CA TYR A 308 -12.40 -24.83 -20.92
C TYR A 308 -13.34 -26.03 -20.96
N VAL A 309 -12.78 -27.24 -20.81
CA VAL A 309 -13.56 -28.48 -20.72
C VAL A 309 -13.33 -29.09 -19.33
N ASP A 310 -14.40 -29.60 -18.74
CA ASP A 310 -14.34 -30.31 -17.48
C ASP A 310 -13.40 -31.53 -17.58
N PRO A 311 -12.53 -31.77 -16.58
CA PRO A 311 -11.55 -32.86 -16.61
C PRO A 311 -12.18 -34.26 -16.59
N GLU A 312 -13.44 -34.39 -16.16
CA GLU A 312 -14.15 -35.65 -15.97
C GLU A 312 -15.29 -35.83 -17.01
N ASN A 313 -15.79 -34.76 -17.63
CA ASN A 313 -16.87 -34.79 -18.63
C ASN A 313 -16.54 -33.98 -19.90
N GLU A 314 -16.33 -34.64 -21.04
CA GLU A 314 -15.98 -33.97 -22.32
C GLU A 314 -17.10 -33.09 -22.92
N ASN A 315 -18.33 -33.23 -22.42
CA ASN A 315 -19.49 -32.47 -22.88
C ASN A 315 -19.76 -31.26 -22.00
N ARG A 316 -19.11 -31.16 -20.83
CA ARG A 316 -19.18 -29.98 -20.00
C ARG A 316 -18.14 -28.96 -20.44
N VAL A 317 -18.61 -27.87 -21.02
CA VAL A 317 -17.77 -26.82 -21.61
C VAL A 317 -18.09 -25.49 -20.94
N TYR A 318 -17.06 -24.79 -20.49
CA TYR A 318 -17.16 -23.46 -19.91
C TYR A 318 -16.73 -22.43 -20.96
N SER A 319 -17.52 -21.37 -21.13
CA SER A 319 -17.13 -20.19 -21.88
C SER A 319 -16.87 -19.04 -20.93
N VAL A 320 -15.70 -18.41 -21.06
CA VAL A 320 -15.18 -17.39 -20.15
C VAL A 320 -15.18 -16.04 -20.88
N PHE A 321 -16.09 -15.15 -20.49
CA PHE A 321 -16.17 -13.79 -21.01
C PHE A 321 -16.69 -12.80 -19.96
N THR A 322 -17.47 -11.78 -20.31
CA THR A 322 -18.20 -10.95 -19.34
C THR A 322 -18.93 -11.78 -18.29
N TYR A 323 -19.41 -12.97 -18.66
CA TYR A 323 -19.92 -13.98 -17.73
C TYR A 323 -19.17 -15.30 -17.88
N ILE A 324 -19.29 -16.16 -16.87
CA ILE A 324 -18.98 -17.58 -17.02
C ILE A 324 -20.26 -18.33 -17.32
N ASN A 325 -20.31 -18.92 -18.52
CA ASN A 325 -21.41 -19.78 -18.91
C ASN A 325 -20.94 -21.23 -19.04
N VAL A 326 -21.79 -22.18 -18.69
CA VAL A 326 -21.54 -23.61 -18.75
C VAL A 326 -22.53 -24.28 -19.70
N SER A 327 -22.02 -25.23 -20.48
CA SER A 327 -22.82 -26.15 -21.29
C SER A 327 -22.63 -27.56 -20.75
N GLU A 328 -23.69 -28.37 -20.77
CA GLU A 328 -23.65 -29.80 -20.39
C GLU A 328 -23.86 -30.73 -21.60
N ASP A 329 -24.06 -30.18 -22.80
CA ASP A 329 -24.45 -30.92 -24.01
C ASP A 329 -23.44 -30.79 -25.16
N GLY A 330 -22.18 -30.51 -24.82
CA GLY A 330 -21.07 -30.36 -25.74
C GLY A 330 -21.10 -29.04 -26.51
N GLY A 331 -21.60 -27.97 -25.87
CA GLY A 331 -21.57 -26.60 -26.40
C GLY A 331 -22.75 -26.21 -27.28
N LYS A 332 -23.89 -26.90 -27.21
CA LYS A 332 -25.08 -26.53 -28.01
C LYS A 332 -25.96 -25.52 -27.29
N HIS A 333 -26.00 -25.59 -25.96
CA HIS A 333 -26.70 -24.64 -25.09
C HIS A 333 -25.82 -24.28 -23.90
N PHE A 334 -25.83 -23.00 -23.53
CA PHE A 334 -25.10 -22.48 -22.39
C PHE A 334 -26.07 -21.82 -21.39
N GLU A 335 -25.77 -21.98 -20.10
CA GLU A 335 -26.43 -21.26 -19.01
C GLU A 335 -25.39 -20.55 -18.15
N GLN A 336 -25.79 -19.46 -17.51
CA GLN A 336 -24.90 -18.68 -16.66
C GLN A 336 -24.59 -19.45 -15.37
N LEU A 337 -23.30 -19.75 -15.13
CA LEU A 337 -22.82 -20.40 -13.91
C LEU A 337 -22.67 -19.40 -12.76
N MET A 338 -22.25 -18.18 -13.09
CA MET A 338 -21.87 -17.15 -12.11
C MET A 338 -22.68 -15.87 -12.37
N PRO A 339 -23.77 -15.61 -11.62
CA PRO A 339 -24.51 -14.36 -11.73
C PRO A 339 -23.69 -13.18 -11.17
N ALA A 340 -23.86 -11.99 -11.75
CA ALA A 340 -23.15 -10.78 -11.33
C ALA A 340 -24.09 -9.73 -10.70
N TYR A 341 -25.13 -9.34 -11.42
CA TYR A 341 -26.02 -8.23 -11.04
C TYR A 341 -27.39 -8.71 -10.58
N GLY A 342 -28.03 -7.95 -9.69
CA GLY A 342 -29.41 -8.19 -9.24
C GLY A 342 -29.56 -9.42 -8.33
N VAL A 343 -28.45 -9.90 -7.75
CA VAL A 343 -28.39 -11.07 -6.87
C VAL A 343 -27.57 -10.76 -5.62
N ASP A 344 -27.81 -11.48 -4.53
CA ASP A 344 -27.11 -11.27 -3.25
C ASP A 344 -25.76 -12.02 -3.17
N ASN A 345 -25.51 -12.95 -4.09
CA ASN A 345 -24.31 -13.79 -4.15
C ASN A 345 -23.49 -13.53 -5.43
N GLY A 346 -23.61 -12.31 -5.99
CA GLY A 346 -22.99 -11.95 -7.25
C GLY A 346 -21.46 -12.05 -7.22
N VAL A 347 -20.88 -12.52 -8.32
CA VAL A 347 -19.44 -12.42 -8.59
C VAL A 347 -19.21 -11.35 -9.64
N HIS A 348 -18.20 -10.52 -9.45
CA HIS A 348 -17.87 -9.46 -10.40
C HIS A 348 -17.69 -10.03 -11.83
N PRO A 349 -18.26 -9.39 -12.87
CA PRO A 349 -18.16 -9.86 -14.24
C PRO A 349 -16.75 -9.61 -14.82
N ASP A 350 -16.61 -9.83 -16.13
CA ASP A 350 -15.38 -9.58 -16.89
C ASP A 350 -14.24 -10.52 -16.48
N HIS A 351 -14.45 -11.80 -16.81
CA HIS A 351 -13.59 -12.90 -16.41
C HIS A 351 -12.42 -13.08 -17.38
N HIS A 352 -11.21 -13.17 -16.84
CA HIS A 352 -9.96 -13.17 -17.60
C HIS A 352 -9.05 -14.35 -17.31
N ALA A 353 -9.25 -15.05 -16.20
CA ALA A 353 -8.45 -16.19 -15.81
C ALA A 353 -9.35 -17.29 -15.23
N TRP A 354 -9.12 -18.52 -15.68
CA TRP A 354 -9.86 -19.67 -15.20
C TRP A 354 -8.92 -20.85 -15.00
N TRP A 355 -9.01 -21.49 -13.84
CA TRP A 355 -8.28 -22.70 -13.54
C TRP A 355 -9.24 -23.74 -12.98
N ILE A 356 -9.18 -24.96 -13.51
CA ILE A 356 -9.95 -26.12 -13.06
C ILE A 356 -8.98 -27.25 -12.73
N HIS A 357 -9.19 -27.91 -11.58
CA HIS A 357 -8.27 -28.96 -11.16
C HIS A 357 -8.28 -30.12 -12.15
N PRO A 358 -7.11 -30.60 -12.61
CA PRO A 358 -7.02 -31.49 -13.77
C PRO A 358 -7.61 -32.90 -13.59
N THR A 359 -8.03 -33.26 -12.39
CA THR A 359 -8.67 -34.55 -12.07
C THR A 359 -9.82 -34.42 -11.08
N ASP A 360 -10.30 -33.19 -10.83
CA ASP A 360 -11.41 -32.91 -9.92
C ASP A 360 -12.15 -31.67 -10.44
N GLY A 361 -13.22 -31.86 -11.23
CA GLY A 361 -13.94 -30.76 -11.84
C GLY A 361 -14.67 -29.85 -10.83
N SER A 362 -14.75 -30.25 -9.56
CA SER A 362 -15.44 -29.48 -8.51
C SER A 362 -14.60 -28.32 -7.96
N PHE A 363 -13.26 -28.39 -8.07
CA PHE A 363 -12.36 -27.35 -7.58
C PHE A 363 -11.92 -26.43 -8.71
N MET A 364 -12.37 -25.18 -8.65
CA MET A 364 -12.07 -24.15 -9.64
C MET A 364 -11.65 -22.84 -8.97
N VAL A 365 -10.83 -22.07 -9.69
CA VAL A 365 -10.40 -20.74 -9.31
C VAL A 365 -10.64 -19.81 -10.50
N ASP A 366 -11.37 -18.72 -10.24
CA ASP A 366 -11.76 -17.71 -11.20
C ASP A 366 -11.06 -16.38 -10.89
N GLY A 367 -10.62 -15.70 -11.93
CA GLY A 367 -10.05 -14.36 -11.88
C GLY A 367 -10.73 -13.43 -12.87
N ASN A 368 -11.15 -12.27 -12.39
CA ASN A 368 -11.91 -11.27 -13.14
C ASN A 368 -11.47 -9.84 -12.78
N ASP A 369 -12.15 -8.83 -13.34
CA ASP A 369 -11.85 -7.40 -13.10
C ASP A 369 -12.06 -6.95 -11.64
N GLY A 370 -12.84 -7.70 -10.85
CA GLY A 370 -13.07 -7.49 -9.42
C GLY A 370 -12.32 -8.45 -8.50
N GLY A 371 -11.40 -9.28 -9.01
CA GLY A 371 -10.51 -10.10 -8.17
C GLY A 371 -10.60 -11.61 -8.37
N LEU A 372 -10.42 -12.36 -7.27
CA LEU A 372 -10.27 -13.81 -7.27
C LEU A 372 -11.42 -14.49 -6.52
N ASN A 373 -11.95 -15.56 -7.11
CA ASN A 373 -13.04 -16.36 -6.55
C ASN A 373 -12.64 -17.84 -6.56
N ILE A 374 -13.01 -18.56 -5.49
CA ILE A 374 -12.66 -19.98 -5.33
C ILE A 374 -13.94 -20.78 -5.04
N THR A 375 -14.12 -21.91 -5.75
CA THR A 375 -15.20 -22.88 -5.51
C THR A 375 -14.63 -24.28 -5.30
N GLN A 376 -15.31 -25.09 -4.48
CA GLN A 376 -14.96 -26.49 -4.21
C GLN A 376 -16.17 -27.44 -4.44
N ASP A 377 -17.21 -26.95 -5.11
CA ASP A 377 -18.46 -27.69 -5.31
C ASP A 377 -18.99 -27.60 -6.76
N GLY A 378 -18.10 -27.30 -7.71
CA GLY A 378 -18.45 -27.18 -9.12
C GLY A 378 -19.15 -25.86 -9.47
N GLY A 379 -18.89 -24.79 -8.71
CA GLY A 379 -19.45 -23.46 -8.97
C GLY A 379 -20.83 -23.21 -8.37
N LYS A 380 -21.31 -24.08 -7.47
CA LYS A 380 -22.57 -23.85 -6.73
C LYS A 380 -22.40 -22.78 -5.67
N THR A 381 -21.24 -22.72 -5.04
CA THR A 381 -20.85 -21.66 -4.10
C THR A 381 -19.46 -21.13 -4.42
N TRP A 382 -19.27 -19.82 -4.21
CA TRP A 382 -18.03 -19.11 -4.48
C TRP A 382 -17.58 -18.33 -3.26
N ARG A 383 -16.28 -18.40 -2.95
CA ARG A 383 -15.64 -17.57 -1.94
C ARG A 383 -14.82 -16.48 -2.63
N PHE A 384 -15.21 -15.24 -2.42
CA PHE A 384 -14.43 -14.07 -2.82
C PHE A 384 -13.20 -13.87 -1.93
N VAL A 385 -12.06 -13.50 -2.53
CA VAL A 385 -10.81 -13.20 -1.82
C VAL A 385 -10.64 -11.70 -1.60
N GLY A 386 -11.26 -11.20 -0.51
CA GLY A 386 -11.23 -9.78 -0.14
C GLY A 386 -9.97 -9.30 0.59
N ASN A 387 -8.85 -10.03 0.51
CA ASN A 387 -7.57 -9.65 1.13
C ASN A 387 -6.39 -9.52 0.17
N LEU A 388 -6.67 -9.30 -1.11
CA LEU A 388 -5.71 -8.92 -2.14
C LEU A 388 -5.83 -7.41 -2.43
N PRO A 389 -4.91 -6.55 -1.94
CA PRO A 389 -4.97 -5.10 -2.17
C PRO A 389 -4.44 -4.72 -3.56
N VAL A 390 -5.16 -5.13 -4.61
CA VAL A 390 -4.75 -4.95 -6.02
C VAL A 390 -5.59 -3.92 -6.78
N ALA A 391 -6.21 -2.97 -6.05
CA ALA A 391 -7.07 -1.96 -6.65
C ALA A 391 -6.32 -1.07 -7.65
N GLN A 392 -7.02 -0.69 -8.73
CA GLN A 392 -6.46 0.00 -9.89
C GLN A 392 -6.98 1.44 -10.00
N PHE A 393 -6.42 2.35 -9.19
CA PHE A 393 -6.82 3.77 -9.20
C PHE A 393 -6.31 4.51 -10.45
N TYR A 394 -7.21 5.22 -11.13
CA TYR A 394 -6.84 6.13 -12.21
C TYR A 394 -6.29 7.47 -11.70
N HIS A 395 -6.96 8.06 -10.72
CA HIS A 395 -6.63 9.35 -10.12
C HIS A 395 -6.92 9.32 -8.63
N ILE A 396 -6.28 10.21 -7.87
CA ILE A 396 -6.42 10.24 -6.41
C ILE A 396 -6.64 11.66 -5.90
N ASN A 397 -7.48 11.81 -4.88
CA ASN A 397 -7.77 13.09 -4.25
C ASN A 397 -7.95 12.93 -2.73
N VAL A 398 -8.01 14.05 -2.00
CA VAL A 398 -8.13 14.06 -0.54
C VAL A 398 -9.10 15.14 -0.06
N ASP A 399 -9.75 14.89 1.08
CA ASP A 399 -10.49 15.93 1.81
C ASP A 399 -9.65 16.55 2.94
N ASN A 400 -10.27 17.39 3.77
CA ASN A 400 -9.65 17.97 4.98
C ASN A 400 -10.34 17.49 6.28
N GLU A 401 -11.02 16.34 6.29
CA GLU A 401 -11.62 15.79 7.52
C GLU A 401 -10.55 15.32 8.54
N PHE A 402 -10.96 14.98 9.76
CA PHE A 402 -10.09 14.36 10.76
C PHE A 402 -10.65 13.01 11.24
N PRO A 403 -9.88 11.91 11.07
CA PRO A 403 -8.85 11.72 10.06
C PRO A 403 -9.33 12.07 8.64
N TYR A 404 -8.40 12.43 7.75
CA TYR A 404 -8.76 12.76 6.36
C TYR A 404 -8.99 11.50 5.52
N ASN A 405 -9.74 11.66 4.43
CA ASN A 405 -10.05 10.58 3.51
C ASN A 405 -9.36 10.76 2.15
N VAL A 406 -9.08 9.62 1.55
CA VAL A 406 -8.55 9.43 0.20
C VAL A 406 -9.70 9.00 -0.70
N TYR A 407 -9.76 9.61 -1.87
CA TYR A 407 -10.79 9.39 -2.88
C TYR A 407 -10.13 8.97 -4.18
N GLY A 408 -10.81 8.13 -4.95
CA GLY A 408 -10.36 7.83 -6.29
C GLY A 408 -11.30 6.84 -6.98
N GLY A 409 -11.29 6.90 -8.31
CA GLY A 409 -11.98 5.96 -9.15
C GLY A 409 -11.09 4.82 -9.61
N MET A 410 -11.67 3.63 -9.72
CA MET A 410 -11.00 2.40 -10.09
C MET A 410 -11.54 1.84 -11.40
N GLN A 411 -10.67 1.17 -12.17
CA GLN A 411 -11.07 0.46 -13.38
C GLN A 411 -12.15 -0.58 -13.08
N ASP A 412 -13.28 -0.55 -13.79
CA ASP A 412 -14.48 -1.42 -13.70
C ASP A 412 -15.13 -1.53 -12.30
N ASN A 413 -14.59 -0.83 -11.31
CA ASN A 413 -14.84 -1.07 -9.90
C ASN A 413 -15.39 0.18 -9.18
N GLY A 414 -15.88 1.19 -9.90
CA GLY A 414 -16.54 2.36 -9.33
C GLY A 414 -15.61 3.40 -8.71
N SER A 415 -16.21 4.39 -8.05
CA SER A 415 -15.56 5.48 -7.33
C SER A 415 -15.63 5.25 -5.83
N TRP A 416 -14.52 5.44 -5.12
CA TRP A 416 -14.39 5.08 -3.72
C TRP A 416 -13.88 6.22 -2.84
N ARG A 417 -14.21 6.12 -1.55
CA ARG A 417 -13.73 6.94 -0.45
C ARG A 417 -13.28 6.05 0.70
N GLY A 418 -12.13 6.34 1.31
CA GLY A 418 -11.68 5.66 2.54
C GLY A 418 -10.64 6.45 3.33
N PRO A 419 -10.41 6.13 4.60
CA PRO A 419 -9.54 6.93 5.46
C PRO A 419 -8.05 6.69 5.18
N ALA A 420 -7.23 7.75 5.24
CA ALA A 420 -5.77 7.63 5.15
C ALA A 420 -5.14 7.03 6.42
N TYR A 421 -5.79 7.26 7.56
CA TYR A 421 -5.50 6.69 8.86
C TYR A 421 -6.77 6.71 9.71
N VAL A 422 -6.82 5.92 10.78
CA VAL A 422 -8.00 5.83 11.64
C VAL A 422 -7.62 5.97 13.11
N TRP A 423 -8.47 6.66 13.89
CA TRP A 423 -8.43 6.61 15.36
C TRP A 423 -9.34 5.48 15.86
N LYS A 424 -8.96 4.25 15.49
CA LYS A 424 -9.62 2.99 15.86
C LYS A 424 -8.57 1.98 16.35
N SER A 425 -8.98 1.01 17.15
CA SER A 425 -8.08 0.03 17.78
C SER A 425 -7.47 -1.04 16.85
N GLN A 426 -7.82 -1.06 15.56
CA GLN A 426 -7.28 -1.99 14.55
C GLN A 426 -6.91 -1.23 13.26
N GLY A 427 -6.31 -1.93 12.30
CA GLY A 427 -5.90 -1.38 11.00
C GLY A 427 -7.06 -0.83 10.16
N ILE A 428 -6.72 -0.32 8.97
CA ILE A 428 -7.69 0.23 8.03
C ILE A 428 -8.42 -0.92 7.33
N ARG A 429 -9.66 -1.19 7.72
CA ARG A 429 -10.45 -2.32 7.19
C ARG A 429 -11.09 -1.99 5.85
N ASN A 430 -11.42 -3.03 5.09
CA ASN A 430 -12.25 -2.89 3.88
C ASN A 430 -13.57 -2.19 4.18
N ASP A 431 -14.22 -2.48 5.30
CA ASP A 431 -15.49 -1.86 5.71
C ASP A 431 -15.40 -0.36 6.00
N TYR A 432 -14.20 0.24 5.98
CA TYR A 432 -14.02 1.68 6.10
C TYR A 432 -13.94 2.38 4.74
N TRP A 433 -13.80 1.61 3.67
CA TRP A 433 -13.90 2.08 2.30
C TRP A 433 -15.35 1.96 1.82
N GLN A 434 -15.83 3.00 1.16
CA GLN A 434 -17.20 3.08 0.65
C GLN A 434 -17.16 3.39 -0.84
N GLU A 435 -17.83 2.56 -1.64
CA GLU A 435 -18.17 2.91 -3.02
C GLU A 435 -19.24 4.00 -3.01
N ILE A 436 -19.01 5.08 -3.74
CA ILE A 436 -19.90 6.26 -3.78
C ILE A 436 -20.62 6.41 -5.12
N SER A 437 -20.09 5.84 -6.20
CA SER A 437 -20.69 5.79 -7.55
C SER A 437 -20.15 4.58 -8.33
N PHE A 438 -20.96 3.98 -9.21
CA PHE A 438 -20.59 2.81 -10.03
C PHE A 438 -19.97 3.20 -11.40
N GLY A 439 -19.49 2.22 -12.16
CA GLY A 439 -18.87 2.37 -13.49
C GLY A 439 -17.35 2.22 -13.48
N ASP A 440 -16.64 2.61 -14.53
CA ASP A 440 -15.20 2.87 -14.41
C ASP A 440 -15.07 4.17 -13.62
N GLY A 441 -14.57 4.13 -12.40
CA GLY A 441 -14.33 5.36 -11.67
C GLY A 441 -13.10 6.07 -12.21
N PHE A 442 -13.18 7.39 -12.47
CA PHE A 442 -12.02 8.23 -12.79
C PHE A 442 -11.70 9.24 -11.68
N ASP A 443 -11.67 10.52 -11.98
CA ASP A 443 -11.49 11.58 -11.00
C ASP A 443 -12.67 11.60 -10.02
N VAL A 444 -12.31 11.67 -8.73
CA VAL A 444 -13.23 11.95 -7.63
C VAL A 444 -12.78 13.23 -6.97
N VAL A 445 -13.62 14.27 -7.02
CA VAL A 445 -13.28 15.60 -6.51
C VAL A 445 -14.18 15.90 -5.32
N PRO A 446 -13.70 15.79 -4.06
CA PRO A 446 -14.48 16.19 -2.91
C PRO A 446 -14.71 17.70 -2.91
N ASP A 447 -15.92 18.12 -2.52
CA ASP A 447 -16.25 19.53 -2.36
C ASP A 447 -15.48 20.09 -1.16
N LYS A 448 -14.80 21.23 -1.36
CA LYS A 448 -13.97 21.86 -0.34
C LYS A 448 -14.79 22.49 0.79
N ASP A 449 -16.06 22.84 0.52
CA ASP A 449 -16.93 23.43 1.53
C ASP A 449 -17.53 22.36 2.46
N ASP A 450 -17.87 21.19 1.90
CA ASP A 450 -18.53 20.09 2.60
C ASP A 450 -18.22 18.76 1.90
N SER A 451 -17.33 17.97 2.50
CA SER A 451 -16.88 16.66 2.03
C SER A 451 -17.95 15.58 2.03
N ARG A 452 -19.15 15.83 2.58
CA ARG A 452 -20.36 15.02 2.31
C ARG A 452 -20.60 14.84 0.81
N TYR A 453 -20.20 15.85 0.06
CA TYR A 453 -20.56 16.03 -1.31
C TYR A 453 -19.28 16.16 -2.18
N GLY A 454 -19.36 15.77 -3.44
CA GLY A 454 -18.36 16.10 -4.46
C GLY A 454 -18.80 15.65 -5.87
N TRP A 455 -17.83 15.41 -6.75
CA TRP A 455 -18.08 14.92 -8.11
C TRP A 455 -17.38 13.59 -8.34
N THR A 456 -18.08 12.65 -8.95
CA THR A 456 -17.54 11.36 -9.41
C THR A 456 -17.68 11.24 -10.90
N MET A 457 -16.60 10.87 -11.58
CA MET A 457 -16.62 10.64 -13.01
C MET A 457 -16.68 9.16 -13.37
N SER A 458 -17.38 8.87 -14.48
CA SER A 458 -17.38 7.59 -15.18
C SER A 458 -17.16 7.77 -16.68
N GLN A 459 -17.21 6.67 -17.45
CA GLN A 459 -16.79 6.60 -18.84
C GLN A 459 -17.42 7.68 -19.72
N GLN A 460 -16.75 8.06 -20.82
CA GLN A 460 -17.29 8.99 -21.82
C GLN A 460 -17.74 10.34 -21.21
N GLY A 461 -17.07 10.79 -20.14
CA GLY A 461 -17.35 12.06 -19.47
C GLY A 461 -18.71 12.12 -18.76
N TYR A 462 -19.28 10.98 -18.38
CA TYR A 462 -20.36 10.99 -17.38
C TYR A 462 -19.80 11.50 -16.05
N VAL A 463 -20.54 12.39 -15.41
CA VAL A 463 -20.16 13.00 -14.14
C VAL A 463 -21.41 13.26 -13.31
N ASP A 464 -21.36 12.78 -12.07
CA ASP A 464 -22.42 12.93 -11.09
C ASP A 464 -21.96 13.76 -9.90
N ARG A 465 -22.89 14.52 -9.33
CA ARG A 465 -22.74 15.17 -8.04
C ARG A 465 -23.18 14.16 -6.97
N TYR A 466 -22.25 13.74 -6.11
CA TYR A 466 -22.51 12.69 -5.12
C TYR A 466 -22.94 13.26 -3.75
N ASP A 467 -23.68 12.44 -2.99
CA ASP A 467 -23.89 12.53 -1.54
C ASP A 467 -23.50 11.19 -0.89
N TRP A 468 -22.32 11.10 -0.26
CA TRP A 468 -21.80 9.81 0.20
C TRP A 468 -22.58 9.25 1.41
N ILE A 469 -23.39 10.06 2.10
CA ILE A 469 -24.19 9.60 3.24
C ILE A 469 -25.47 8.92 2.78
N THR A 470 -26.17 9.50 1.79
CA THR A 470 -27.50 9.02 1.39
C THR A 470 -27.53 8.28 0.06
N GLY A 471 -26.50 8.45 -0.78
CA GLY A 471 -26.46 7.93 -2.15
C GLY A 471 -27.37 8.69 -3.14
N ASN A 472 -27.90 9.85 -2.76
CA ASN A 472 -28.76 10.69 -3.61
C ASN A 472 -27.94 11.43 -4.70
N ASN A 473 -27.28 10.66 -5.55
CA ASN A 473 -26.44 11.16 -6.64
C ASN A 473 -27.31 11.67 -7.80
N TYR A 474 -26.85 12.69 -8.51
CA TYR A 474 -27.51 13.19 -9.71
C TYR A 474 -26.51 13.69 -10.77
N THR A 475 -26.87 13.52 -12.04
CA THR A 475 -25.99 13.84 -13.17
C THR A 475 -25.83 15.34 -13.38
N VAL A 476 -24.58 15.74 -13.61
CA VAL A 476 -24.15 17.12 -13.89
C VAL A 476 -23.28 17.20 -15.14
N ARG A 477 -23.44 16.26 -16.07
CA ARG A 477 -22.70 16.23 -17.35
C ARG A 477 -23.05 17.45 -18.22
N PRO A 478 -22.06 18.17 -18.79
CA PRO A 478 -22.33 19.31 -19.66
C PRO A 478 -23.10 18.95 -20.93
N THR A 479 -23.96 19.87 -21.37
CA THR A 479 -24.67 19.82 -22.66
C THR A 479 -24.34 21.06 -23.49
N HIS A 480 -24.23 20.91 -24.81
CA HIS A 480 -23.98 22.06 -25.69
C HIS A 480 -25.30 22.84 -25.94
N PRO A 481 -25.28 24.19 -25.97
CA PRO A 481 -26.50 24.98 -26.22
C PRO A 481 -27.01 24.89 -27.66
N ASP A 482 -26.14 24.61 -28.63
CA ASP A 482 -26.54 24.22 -30.00
C ASP A 482 -26.75 22.70 -30.05
N PRO A 483 -27.97 22.21 -30.32
CA PRO A 483 -28.28 20.78 -30.36
C PRO A 483 -27.61 20.02 -31.51
N ASN A 484 -27.02 20.71 -32.50
CA ASN A 484 -26.33 20.07 -33.62
C ASN A 484 -24.84 19.82 -33.35
N VAL A 485 -24.34 20.28 -32.20
CA VAL A 485 -22.95 20.04 -31.79
C VAL A 485 -22.92 18.86 -30.84
N GLU A 486 -22.43 17.74 -31.34
CA GLU A 486 -22.13 16.57 -30.51
C GLU A 486 -20.85 16.84 -29.68
N LEU A 487 -20.95 16.63 -28.37
CA LEU A 487 -19.80 16.76 -27.47
C LEU A 487 -19.00 15.46 -27.47
N ARG A 488 -17.70 15.57 -27.75
CA ARG A 488 -16.77 14.44 -27.70
C ARG A 488 -16.11 14.41 -26.33
N PHE A 489 -16.36 13.36 -25.57
CA PHE A 489 -15.77 13.15 -24.26
C PHE A 489 -14.79 11.99 -24.29
N ASN A 490 -13.70 12.11 -23.54
CA ASN A 490 -12.74 11.03 -23.41
C ASN A 490 -13.34 9.90 -22.55
N TRP A 491 -12.75 8.71 -22.61
CA TRP A 491 -13.00 7.67 -21.61
C TRP A 491 -12.76 8.21 -20.19
N ASN A 492 -11.65 8.94 -20.01
CA ASN A 492 -11.26 9.65 -18.79
C ASN A 492 -11.17 11.16 -19.08
N SER A 493 -12.32 11.85 -19.04
CA SER A 493 -12.43 13.29 -19.33
C SER A 493 -11.77 14.16 -18.25
N ALA A 494 -11.48 15.42 -18.57
CA ALA A 494 -10.94 16.37 -17.59
C ALA A 494 -12.01 16.92 -16.64
N ILE A 495 -11.70 17.01 -15.34
CA ILE A 495 -12.45 17.80 -14.35
C ILE A 495 -11.50 18.52 -13.39
N ASN A 496 -11.84 19.74 -12.98
CA ASN A 496 -11.11 20.41 -11.90
C ASN A 496 -11.96 21.51 -11.25
N ILE A 497 -11.57 21.91 -10.03
CA ILE A 497 -12.26 22.94 -9.23
C ILE A 497 -11.45 24.24 -9.23
N ASP A 498 -12.12 25.39 -9.30
CA ASP A 498 -11.46 26.69 -9.17
C ASP A 498 -10.81 26.82 -7.78
N PRO A 499 -9.49 27.09 -7.69
CA PRO A 499 -8.81 27.25 -6.41
C PRO A 499 -9.28 28.48 -5.61
N PHE A 500 -9.96 29.44 -6.24
CA PHE A 500 -10.48 30.65 -5.61
C PHE A 500 -11.97 30.59 -5.27
N ASN A 501 -12.72 29.61 -5.81
CA ASN A 501 -14.16 29.47 -5.57
C ASN A 501 -14.63 28.00 -5.73
N SER A 502 -14.96 27.35 -4.63
CA SER A 502 -15.45 25.96 -4.57
C SER A 502 -16.77 25.71 -5.32
N SER A 503 -17.54 26.75 -5.62
CA SER A 503 -18.76 26.62 -6.45
C SER A 503 -18.45 26.56 -7.96
N THR A 504 -17.23 26.90 -8.36
CA THR A 504 -16.82 26.91 -9.77
C THR A 504 -16.02 25.67 -10.14
N ILE A 505 -16.49 24.95 -11.16
CA ILE A 505 -15.82 23.76 -11.70
C ILE A 505 -15.67 23.86 -13.22
N TYR A 506 -14.69 23.14 -13.74
CA TYR A 506 -14.39 23.04 -15.16
C TYR A 506 -14.47 21.59 -15.62
N PHE A 507 -14.96 21.36 -16.84
CA PHE A 507 -15.09 20.02 -17.42
C PHE A 507 -14.67 19.98 -18.89
N GLY A 508 -14.05 18.88 -19.31
CA GLY A 508 -13.44 18.71 -20.63
C GLY A 508 -14.22 17.80 -21.57
N SER A 509 -14.58 18.36 -22.73
CA SER A 509 -14.98 17.63 -23.95
C SER A 509 -13.92 17.90 -25.03
N GLN A 510 -14.27 18.21 -26.27
CA GLN A 510 -13.40 18.99 -27.16
C GLN A 510 -13.30 20.48 -26.76
N PHE A 511 -14.25 20.93 -25.93
CA PHE A 511 -14.35 22.27 -25.35
C PHE A 511 -14.13 22.25 -23.83
N VAL A 512 -13.73 23.40 -23.29
CA VAL A 512 -13.75 23.70 -21.85
C VAL A 512 -15.13 24.23 -21.47
N HIS A 513 -15.78 23.51 -20.57
CA HIS A 513 -17.04 23.89 -19.95
C HIS A 513 -16.78 24.48 -18.57
N LYS A 514 -17.47 25.55 -18.20
CA LYS A 514 -17.41 26.18 -16.87
C LYS A 514 -18.80 26.19 -16.23
N SER A 515 -18.89 25.72 -14.98
CA SER A 515 -20.03 25.92 -14.10
C SER A 515 -19.63 26.81 -12.94
N THR A 516 -20.55 27.63 -12.43
CA THR A 516 -20.38 28.46 -11.22
C THR A 516 -21.35 28.10 -10.10
N ASP A 517 -22.08 26.99 -10.27
CA ASP A 517 -23.15 26.49 -9.41
C ASP A 517 -23.01 24.98 -9.17
N LYS A 518 -21.77 24.54 -8.96
CA LYS A 518 -21.42 23.15 -8.60
C LYS A 518 -21.82 22.09 -9.65
N GLY A 519 -21.90 22.49 -10.92
CA GLY A 519 -22.19 21.62 -12.06
C GLY A 519 -23.64 21.63 -12.53
N LEU A 520 -24.53 22.41 -11.91
CA LEU A 520 -25.95 22.45 -12.30
C LEU A 520 -26.16 23.09 -13.68
N THR A 521 -25.41 24.14 -14.00
CA THR A 521 -25.45 24.79 -15.31
C THR A 521 -24.03 25.02 -15.87
N TRP A 522 -23.93 24.97 -17.20
CA TRP A 522 -22.64 25.02 -17.91
C TRP A 522 -22.60 26.10 -18.98
N LYS A 523 -21.43 26.72 -19.13
CA LYS A 523 -21.08 27.61 -20.24
C LYS A 523 -19.84 27.09 -20.96
N VAL A 524 -19.91 27.02 -22.29
CA VAL A 524 -18.73 26.77 -23.14
C VAL A 524 -17.86 28.03 -23.16
N ILE A 525 -16.58 27.91 -22.78
CA ILE A 525 -15.63 29.02 -22.67
C ILE A 525 -14.39 28.86 -23.57
N SER A 526 -14.41 27.93 -24.52
CA SER A 526 -13.33 27.75 -25.49
C SER A 526 -13.87 27.40 -26.88
N PRO A 527 -13.10 27.62 -27.95
CA PRO A 527 -13.28 26.87 -29.20
C PRO A 527 -12.86 25.40 -29.00
N ASP A 528 -12.95 24.59 -30.06
CA ASP A 528 -12.37 23.24 -30.05
C ASP A 528 -10.85 23.38 -29.89
N LEU A 529 -10.31 22.86 -28.78
CA LEU A 529 -8.89 22.98 -28.42
C LEU A 529 -8.07 21.77 -28.87
N THR A 530 -8.62 20.94 -29.74
CA THR A 530 -8.01 19.69 -30.22
C THR A 530 -7.56 19.85 -31.69
N THR A 531 -7.00 18.80 -32.28
CA THR A 531 -6.73 18.75 -33.72
C THR A 531 -7.99 18.64 -34.56
N ASN A 532 -9.10 18.17 -33.97
CA ASN A 532 -10.36 17.86 -34.64
C ASN A 532 -10.17 17.03 -35.93
N ASP A 533 -9.22 16.09 -35.91
CA ASP A 533 -8.91 15.21 -37.04
C ASP A 533 -10.07 14.22 -37.28
N PRO A 534 -10.78 14.26 -38.42
CA PRO A 534 -11.89 13.36 -38.70
C PRO A 534 -11.48 11.90 -38.86
N GLU A 535 -10.24 11.63 -39.28
CA GLU A 535 -9.75 10.25 -39.43
C GLU A 535 -9.54 9.56 -38.08
N LYS A 536 -9.42 10.35 -37.02
CA LYS A 536 -9.31 9.89 -35.63
C LYS A 536 -10.64 9.90 -34.89
N GLN A 537 -11.75 10.21 -35.57
CA GLN A 537 -13.09 10.25 -35.02
C GLN A 537 -13.99 9.15 -35.61
N LYS A 538 -13.38 8.01 -35.99
CA LYS A 538 -14.05 6.84 -36.59
C LYS A 538 -14.23 5.70 -35.59
N GLN A 539 -14.32 6.01 -34.29
CA GLN A 539 -14.47 4.99 -33.24
C GLN A 539 -15.70 4.09 -33.42
N SER A 540 -16.75 4.55 -34.11
CA SER A 540 -17.94 3.74 -34.44
C SER A 540 -17.64 2.60 -35.42
N GLU A 541 -16.50 2.65 -36.11
CA GLU A 541 -16.02 1.64 -37.06
C GLU A 541 -14.96 0.69 -36.42
N SER A 542 -14.63 0.89 -35.15
CA SER A 542 -13.61 0.10 -34.42
C SER A 542 -14.08 -1.33 -34.13
N GLY A 543 -13.15 -2.30 -34.20
CA GLY A 543 -13.38 -3.70 -33.83
C GLY A 543 -12.80 -4.71 -34.82
N GLY A 544 -12.87 -4.41 -36.12
CA GLY A 544 -12.50 -5.34 -37.18
C GLY A 544 -13.61 -6.36 -37.48
N LEU A 545 -13.31 -7.65 -37.39
CA LEU A 545 -14.30 -8.72 -37.66
C LEU A 545 -15.53 -8.66 -36.74
N THR A 546 -15.34 -8.35 -35.47
CA THR A 546 -16.40 -8.07 -34.50
C THR A 546 -16.31 -6.61 -34.06
N MET A 547 -17.41 -5.87 -34.14
CA MET A 547 -17.44 -4.46 -33.72
C MET A 547 -17.15 -4.31 -32.22
N ASP A 548 -16.27 -3.36 -31.86
CA ASP A 548 -15.97 -2.93 -30.49
C ASP A 548 -15.84 -1.40 -30.48
N ALA A 549 -17.00 -0.74 -30.41
CA ALA A 549 -17.14 0.72 -30.38
C ALA A 549 -17.69 1.15 -29.01
N THR A 550 -16.84 1.07 -27.98
CA THR A 550 -17.28 1.30 -26.60
C THR A 550 -17.21 2.75 -26.16
N GLY A 551 -16.52 3.61 -26.91
CA GLY A 551 -16.17 4.98 -26.52
C GLY A 551 -14.79 5.09 -25.88
N ALA A 552 -14.12 3.96 -25.60
CA ALA A 552 -12.74 3.93 -25.14
C ALA A 552 -11.75 4.40 -26.21
N GLU A 553 -12.17 4.31 -27.46
CA GLU A 553 -11.51 4.76 -28.67
C GLU A 553 -11.80 6.24 -29.00
N ASN A 554 -12.64 6.93 -28.21
CA ASN A 554 -12.89 8.36 -28.41
C ASN A 554 -11.57 9.14 -28.35
N HIS A 555 -11.35 9.97 -29.37
CA HIS A 555 -10.16 10.78 -29.51
C HIS A 555 -10.50 12.21 -29.92
N THR A 556 -9.50 13.10 -30.01
CA THR A 556 -9.66 14.55 -30.20
C THR A 556 -10.50 15.16 -29.07
N THR A 557 -10.05 14.91 -27.84
CA THR A 557 -10.71 15.30 -26.58
C THR A 557 -9.73 15.91 -25.58
N ILE A 558 -10.23 16.75 -24.69
CA ILE A 558 -9.47 17.35 -23.58
C ILE A 558 -9.33 16.34 -22.44
N LEU A 559 -8.09 16.08 -22.04
CA LEU A 559 -7.71 15.21 -20.93
C LEU A 559 -7.38 15.97 -19.65
N VAL A 560 -6.95 17.22 -19.77
CA VAL A 560 -6.46 18.00 -18.63
C VAL A 560 -7.05 19.40 -18.65
N ILE A 561 -7.60 19.84 -17.53
CA ILE A 561 -7.89 21.24 -17.23
C ILE A 561 -7.26 21.52 -15.86
N GLU A 562 -6.30 22.45 -15.83
CA GLU A 562 -5.56 22.77 -14.61
C GLU A 562 -5.63 24.30 -14.35
N PRO A 563 -6.49 24.74 -13.42
CA PRO A 563 -6.54 26.14 -13.00
C PRO A 563 -5.32 26.52 -12.17
N SER A 564 -4.82 27.74 -12.36
CA SER A 564 -3.70 28.26 -11.58
C SER A 564 -4.12 28.63 -10.15
N PRO A 565 -3.46 28.11 -9.11
CA PRO A 565 -3.73 28.52 -7.72
C PRO A 565 -3.18 29.91 -7.37
N VAL A 566 -2.38 30.54 -8.24
CA VAL A 566 -1.73 31.85 -7.99
C VAL A 566 -2.19 32.95 -8.96
N GLU A 567 -3.06 32.63 -9.92
CA GLU A 567 -3.56 33.56 -10.92
C GLU A 567 -5.00 33.24 -11.30
N GLN A 568 -5.95 34.00 -10.74
CA GLN A 568 -7.37 33.83 -11.03
C GLN A 568 -7.66 33.97 -12.53
N ASN A 569 -8.57 33.13 -13.04
CA ASN A 569 -8.96 33.04 -14.45
C ASN A 569 -7.86 32.53 -15.41
N MET A 570 -6.72 32.06 -14.90
CA MET A 570 -5.69 31.38 -15.68
C MET A 570 -5.91 29.87 -15.65
N LEU A 571 -6.00 29.23 -16.81
CA LEU A 571 -6.16 27.78 -16.96
C LEU A 571 -5.14 27.24 -17.97
N TRP A 572 -4.59 26.07 -17.68
CA TRP A 572 -3.92 25.20 -18.65
C TRP A 572 -4.88 24.13 -19.16
N VAL A 573 -4.74 23.76 -20.43
CA VAL A 573 -5.52 22.69 -21.06
C VAL A 573 -4.61 21.79 -21.88
N GLY A 574 -4.80 20.47 -21.73
CA GLY A 574 -4.09 19.43 -22.49
C GLY A 574 -5.06 18.44 -23.14
N SER A 575 -4.74 17.95 -24.34
CA SER A 575 -5.55 16.97 -25.08
C SER A 575 -4.86 15.62 -25.27
N ASP A 576 -5.65 14.61 -25.60
CA ASP A 576 -5.18 13.29 -26.01
C ASP A 576 -4.40 13.33 -27.35
N ASP A 577 -4.67 14.30 -28.21
CA ASP A 577 -4.00 14.47 -29.51
C ASP A 577 -2.82 15.48 -29.49
N GLY A 578 -2.29 15.76 -28.29
CA GLY A 578 -1.01 16.45 -28.11
C GLY A 578 -1.08 17.97 -28.19
N ARG A 579 -2.25 18.57 -27.97
CA ARG A 579 -2.41 20.01 -27.87
C ARG A 579 -2.24 20.49 -26.44
N VAL A 580 -1.59 21.65 -26.28
CA VAL A 580 -1.45 22.37 -25.02
C VAL A 580 -1.81 23.83 -25.24
N HIS A 581 -2.80 24.29 -24.47
CA HIS A 581 -3.28 25.67 -24.50
C HIS A 581 -3.25 26.29 -23.11
N TYR A 582 -3.23 27.62 -23.07
CA TYR A 582 -3.57 28.34 -21.85
C TYR A 582 -4.46 29.55 -22.14
N THR A 583 -5.20 29.98 -21.12
CA THR A 583 -5.91 31.26 -21.06
C THR A 583 -5.51 32.00 -19.79
N GLN A 584 -5.57 33.34 -19.78
CA GLN A 584 -5.37 34.19 -18.59
C GLN A 584 -6.60 35.05 -18.27
N ASN A 585 -7.66 34.93 -19.06
CA ASN A 585 -8.83 35.80 -19.00
C ASN A 585 -10.15 35.00 -18.96
N GLY A 586 -10.09 33.79 -18.40
CA GLY A 586 -11.26 32.96 -18.15
C GLY A 586 -11.92 32.44 -19.42
N GLY A 587 -11.11 32.21 -20.46
CA GLY A 587 -11.55 31.62 -21.73
C GLY A 587 -11.94 32.63 -22.82
N GLN A 588 -11.79 33.94 -22.60
CA GLN A 588 -12.05 34.93 -23.67
C GLN A 588 -11.05 34.81 -24.83
N SER A 589 -9.80 34.42 -24.54
CA SER A 589 -8.81 34.06 -25.55
C SER A 589 -7.93 32.89 -25.08
N TRP A 590 -7.46 32.10 -26.05
CA TRP A 590 -6.65 30.90 -25.83
C TRP A 590 -5.37 30.97 -26.66
N THR A 591 -4.24 30.58 -26.06
CA THR A 591 -2.92 30.56 -26.70
C THR A 591 -2.43 29.12 -26.83
N ASP A 592 -2.17 28.66 -28.06
CA ASP A 592 -1.57 27.35 -28.35
C ASP A 592 -0.04 27.40 -28.17
N VAL A 593 0.49 26.53 -27.30
CA VAL A 593 1.93 26.40 -27.03
C VAL A 593 2.48 25.00 -27.38
N SER A 594 1.70 24.18 -28.06
CA SER A 594 2.04 22.77 -28.38
C SER A 594 3.36 22.65 -29.14
N LYS A 595 3.63 23.57 -30.07
CA LYS A 595 4.84 23.57 -30.90
C LYS A 595 6.14 23.87 -30.12
N ASN A 596 6.02 24.31 -28.87
CA ASN A 596 7.16 24.65 -28.01
C ASN A 596 7.68 23.44 -27.22
N LEU A 597 6.94 22.33 -27.15
CA LEU A 597 7.36 21.05 -26.55
C LEU A 597 8.33 20.32 -27.48
N LYS A 598 9.63 20.65 -27.40
CA LYS A 598 10.65 20.04 -28.26
C LYS A 598 10.93 18.59 -27.83
N GLY A 599 11.14 17.72 -28.82
CA GLY A 599 11.46 16.30 -28.63
C GLY A 599 10.27 15.41 -28.26
N LEU A 600 9.07 15.97 -28.09
CA LEU A 600 7.84 15.19 -27.92
C LEU A 600 7.28 14.82 -29.31
N PRO A 601 6.98 13.54 -29.58
CA PRO A 601 6.32 13.14 -30.82
C PRO A 601 4.94 13.82 -30.96
N ALA A 602 4.65 14.35 -32.15
CA ALA A 602 3.37 15.00 -32.42
C ALA A 602 2.22 14.02 -32.16
N GLY A 603 1.14 14.47 -31.50
CA GLY A 603 0.01 13.61 -31.15
C GLY A 603 0.20 12.75 -29.89
N SER A 604 1.26 12.97 -29.11
CA SER A 604 1.43 12.28 -27.82
C SER A 604 0.38 12.78 -26.83
N TRP A 605 -0.13 11.90 -25.97
CA TRP A 605 -1.15 12.29 -24.99
C TRP A 605 -0.55 13.22 -23.95
N VAL A 606 -1.19 14.36 -23.70
CA VAL A 606 -0.87 15.23 -22.57
C VAL A 606 -1.70 14.74 -21.39
N THR A 607 -1.11 13.93 -20.52
CA THR A 607 -1.86 13.21 -19.48
C THR A 607 -1.94 13.96 -18.16
N GLN A 608 -1.06 14.93 -17.92
CA GLN A 608 -1.14 15.77 -16.72
C GLN A 608 -0.47 17.11 -16.95
N ILE A 609 -1.06 18.16 -16.39
CA ILE A 609 -0.45 19.47 -16.21
C ILE A 609 -0.70 19.86 -14.76
N LYS A 610 0.32 20.31 -14.03
CA LYS A 610 0.20 20.86 -12.68
C LYS A 610 0.71 22.29 -12.67
N ALA A 611 -0.18 23.23 -12.40
CA ALA A 611 0.16 24.65 -12.32
C ALA A 611 0.96 24.91 -11.04
N SER A 612 1.97 25.78 -11.12
CA SER A 612 2.76 26.05 -9.92
C SER A 612 1.95 26.78 -8.87
N ASN A 613 2.12 26.35 -7.62
CA ASN A 613 1.55 27.04 -6.47
C ASN A 613 2.39 28.22 -5.98
N LYS A 614 3.45 28.58 -6.72
CA LYS A 614 4.44 29.60 -6.31
C LYS A 614 4.54 30.73 -7.32
N ASN A 615 4.59 30.41 -8.62
CA ASN A 615 4.89 31.38 -9.67
C ASN A 615 3.83 31.36 -10.78
N LYS A 616 3.43 32.54 -11.23
CA LYS A 616 2.51 32.68 -12.38
C LYS A 616 3.17 32.20 -13.67
N GLY A 617 2.41 31.49 -14.50
CA GLY A 617 2.89 30.95 -15.78
C GLY A 617 3.87 29.78 -15.68
N GLU A 618 4.21 29.31 -14.48
CA GLU A 618 5.01 28.11 -14.27
C GLU A 618 4.09 26.88 -14.18
N ALA A 619 4.50 25.78 -14.84
CA ALA A 619 3.78 24.51 -14.80
C ALA A 619 4.72 23.32 -15.05
N LEU A 620 4.32 22.18 -14.52
CA LEU A 620 4.85 20.87 -14.85
C LEU A 620 3.88 20.16 -15.80
N LEU A 621 4.41 19.39 -16.75
CA LEU A 621 3.61 18.66 -17.74
C LEU A 621 4.15 17.24 -17.89
N VAL A 622 3.25 16.26 -17.90
CA VAL A 622 3.54 14.86 -18.28
C VAL A 622 2.87 14.57 -19.60
N ALA A 623 3.61 13.92 -20.49
CA ALA A 623 3.08 13.35 -21.72
C ALA A 623 3.55 11.90 -21.85
N ASN A 624 2.78 11.07 -22.56
CA ASN A 624 3.24 9.72 -22.90
C ASN A 624 2.78 9.28 -24.29
N ASP A 625 3.54 8.34 -24.83
CA ASP A 625 3.44 7.90 -26.23
C ASP A 625 3.45 6.36 -26.38
N TYR A 626 3.27 5.65 -25.26
CA TYR A 626 3.40 4.20 -25.21
C TYR A 626 2.34 3.48 -26.04
N ARG A 627 1.17 4.13 -26.26
CA ARG A 627 0.09 3.67 -27.14
C ARG A 627 0.41 3.79 -28.63
N ARG A 628 1.60 4.27 -28.98
CA ARG A 628 2.18 4.25 -30.32
C ARG A 628 3.56 3.59 -30.31
N PHE A 629 3.74 2.64 -29.40
CA PHE A 629 4.94 1.82 -29.24
C PHE A 629 6.21 2.62 -28.86
N ASN A 630 6.05 3.76 -28.19
CA ASN A 630 7.15 4.57 -27.68
C ASN A 630 7.08 4.72 -26.14
N TYR A 631 7.95 4.01 -25.44
CA TYR A 631 7.97 3.94 -23.97
C TYR A 631 8.88 5.00 -23.31
N THR A 632 9.34 6.00 -24.07
CA THR A 632 10.20 7.08 -23.57
C THR A 632 9.46 7.90 -22.51
N PRO A 633 10.06 8.19 -21.33
CA PRO A 633 9.43 9.03 -20.33
C PRO A 633 9.53 10.52 -20.70
N TYR A 634 8.39 11.20 -20.74
CA TYR A 634 8.32 12.63 -21.01
C TYR A 634 7.69 13.40 -19.85
N ALA A 635 8.51 14.21 -19.17
CA ALA A 635 8.05 15.24 -18.25
C ALA A 635 8.77 16.55 -18.56
N TYR A 636 8.04 17.66 -18.50
CA TYR A 636 8.50 18.99 -18.86
C TYR A 636 8.18 20.02 -17.77
N ARG A 637 8.95 21.10 -17.76
CA ARG A 637 8.71 22.29 -16.95
C ARG A 637 8.75 23.54 -17.82
N THR A 638 7.80 24.44 -17.61
CA THR A 638 7.83 25.81 -18.16
C THR A 638 7.83 26.81 -17.01
N LYS A 639 8.36 28.01 -17.24
CA LYS A 639 8.32 29.14 -16.29
C LYS A 639 7.77 30.42 -16.91
N ASP A 640 7.25 30.34 -18.13
CA ASP A 640 6.97 31.49 -18.97
C ASP A 640 5.71 31.31 -19.84
N TYR A 641 4.69 30.67 -19.27
CA TYR A 641 3.43 30.36 -19.96
C TYR A 641 3.66 29.51 -21.21
N GLY A 642 4.58 28.55 -21.15
CA GLY A 642 4.78 27.55 -22.18
C GLY A 642 5.48 28.09 -23.43
N LYS A 643 6.01 29.32 -23.39
CA LYS A 643 6.86 29.86 -24.45
C LYS A 643 8.12 29.02 -24.58
N THR A 644 8.66 28.57 -23.46
CA THR A 644 9.74 27.57 -23.40
C THR A 644 9.36 26.41 -22.49
N TRP A 645 9.73 25.21 -22.92
CA TRP A 645 9.59 23.98 -22.15
C TRP A 645 10.93 23.28 -22.05
N GLN A 646 11.33 22.93 -20.83
CA GLN A 646 12.51 22.13 -20.53
C GLN A 646 12.07 20.70 -20.20
N ARG A 647 12.58 19.70 -20.91
CA ARG A 647 12.41 18.29 -20.53
C ARG A 647 13.25 18.01 -19.28
N ILE A 648 12.64 17.42 -18.26
CA ILE A 648 13.24 17.18 -16.93
C ILE A 648 13.34 15.69 -16.55
N VAL A 649 12.96 14.79 -17.45
CA VAL A 649 13.08 13.33 -17.29
C VAL A 649 13.58 12.71 -18.59
N SER A 650 14.47 11.74 -18.47
CA SER A 650 15.00 10.94 -19.58
C SER A 650 15.00 9.44 -19.26
N GLU A 651 15.34 8.63 -20.24
CA GLU A 651 15.52 7.17 -20.16
C GLU A 651 16.62 6.74 -19.16
N LYS A 652 17.49 7.68 -18.75
CA LYS A 652 18.48 7.46 -17.69
C LYS A 652 17.90 7.59 -16.30
N ASP A 653 16.78 8.32 -16.17
CA ASP A 653 16.13 8.63 -14.90
C ASP A 653 15.06 7.59 -14.57
N ALA A 654 14.24 7.20 -15.55
CA ALA A 654 13.15 6.23 -15.40
C ALA A 654 13.22 5.16 -16.50
N LYS A 655 12.90 3.91 -16.14
CA LYS A 655 12.98 2.77 -17.07
C LYS A 655 11.76 2.66 -17.99
N SER A 656 10.61 3.13 -17.52
CA SER A 656 9.35 3.15 -18.27
C SER A 656 8.86 4.59 -18.45
N TYR A 657 7.65 4.75 -18.98
CA TYR A 657 7.05 6.03 -19.29
C TYR A 657 6.49 6.75 -18.05
N ALA A 658 6.45 8.08 -18.13
CA ALA A 658 5.93 8.94 -17.07
C ALA A 658 4.39 8.99 -17.07
N LEU A 659 3.80 9.08 -15.88
CA LEU A 659 2.35 9.05 -15.67
C LEU A 659 1.84 10.26 -14.88
N SER A 660 2.52 10.63 -13.80
CA SER A 660 2.14 11.76 -12.94
C SER A 660 3.36 12.49 -12.38
N ILE A 661 3.17 13.75 -11.99
CA ILE A 661 4.19 14.56 -11.35
C ILE A 661 3.54 15.55 -10.37
N VAL A 662 4.17 15.77 -9.23
CA VAL A 662 3.76 16.81 -8.28
C VAL A 662 4.98 17.53 -7.73
N GLU A 663 4.92 18.87 -7.67
CA GLU A 663 5.88 19.65 -6.90
C GLU A 663 5.41 19.82 -5.46
N ASP A 664 6.34 19.83 -4.51
CA ASP A 664 6.00 20.11 -3.13
C ASP A 664 5.46 21.54 -2.98
N PRO A 665 4.35 21.77 -2.24
CA PRO A 665 3.77 23.09 -2.12
C PRO A 665 4.64 24.10 -1.35
N ILE A 666 5.66 23.66 -0.60
CA ILE A 666 6.48 24.52 0.26
C ILE A 666 7.91 24.64 -0.27
N GLU A 667 8.59 23.53 -0.53
CA GLU A 667 9.99 23.47 -0.94
C GLU A 667 10.12 23.25 -2.45
N LYS A 668 10.53 24.29 -3.18
CA LYS A 668 10.63 24.31 -4.66
C LYS A 668 11.58 23.26 -5.26
N ASN A 669 12.49 22.70 -4.46
CA ASN A 669 13.43 21.69 -4.91
C ASN A 669 12.88 20.26 -4.81
N LEU A 670 11.84 20.04 -4.01
CA LEU A 670 11.26 18.72 -3.78
C LEU A 670 10.15 18.44 -4.80
N MET A 671 10.28 17.33 -5.53
CA MET A 671 9.29 16.86 -6.51
C MET A 671 9.17 15.34 -6.45
N PHE A 672 7.99 14.84 -6.82
CA PHE A 672 7.73 13.42 -6.98
C PHE A 672 7.21 13.12 -8.38
N LEU A 673 7.64 12.00 -8.95
CA LEU A 673 7.27 11.53 -10.28
C LEU A 673 6.72 10.11 -10.16
N GLY A 674 5.53 9.90 -10.71
CA GLY A 674 4.93 8.60 -10.91
C GLY A 674 5.21 8.09 -12.32
N THR A 675 5.64 6.84 -12.41
CA THR A 675 5.94 6.15 -13.67
C THR A 675 5.26 4.79 -13.69
N ASP A 676 5.23 4.14 -14.84
CA ASP A 676 4.70 2.78 -14.97
C ASP A 676 5.49 1.74 -14.14
N ASP A 677 6.74 2.02 -13.79
CA ASP A 677 7.57 1.12 -12.97
C ASP A 677 7.76 1.58 -11.51
N GLY A 678 7.18 2.71 -11.08
CA GLY A 678 7.19 3.09 -9.67
C GLY A 678 7.21 4.58 -9.36
N LEU A 679 7.46 4.88 -8.09
CA LEU A 679 7.60 6.23 -7.53
C LEU A 679 9.05 6.70 -7.61
N TYR A 680 9.26 7.96 -7.96
CA TYR A 680 10.55 8.63 -8.01
C TYR A 680 10.52 9.95 -7.25
N ILE A 681 11.67 10.35 -6.69
CA ILE A 681 11.87 11.62 -5.97
C ILE A 681 13.00 12.43 -6.61
N SER A 682 12.80 13.75 -6.67
CA SER A 682 13.85 14.73 -6.94
C SER A 682 13.98 15.70 -5.77
N ILE A 683 15.21 15.94 -5.34
CA ILE A 683 15.56 16.94 -4.30
C ILE A 683 16.28 18.16 -4.90
N ASN A 684 16.28 18.29 -6.22
CA ASN A 684 16.97 19.35 -6.97
C ASN A 684 16.14 19.85 -8.16
N ALA A 685 14.83 19.96 -7.93
CA ALA A 685 13.86 20.57 -8.83
C ALA A 685 13.78 19.90 -10.22
N GLY A 686 13.93 18.58 -10.27
CA GLY A 686 13.85 17.76 -11.49
C GLY A 686 15.16 17.66 -12.26
N SER A 687 16.30 18.09 -11.70
CA SER A 687 17.60 17.95 -12.37
C SER A 687 18.12 16.50 -12.37
N SER A 688 17.72 15.71 -11.37
CA SER A 688 17.95 14.26 -11.29
C SER A 688 16.85 13.59 -10.49
N TRP A 689 16.61 12.30 -10.77
CA TRP A 689 15.58 11.50 -10.10
C TRP A 689 16.16 10.24 -9.45
N THR A 690 15.56 9.81 -8.34
CA THR A 690 15.90 8.55 -7.67
C THR A 690 14.65 7.73 -7.47
N LYS A 691 14.67 6.47 -7.92
CA LYS A 691 13.56 5.52 -7.71
C LYS A 691 13.39 5.23 -6.21
N TRP A 692 12.16 5.27 -5.74
CA TRP A 692 11.81 4.89 -4.38
C TRP A 692 11.75 3.37 -4.25
N THR A 693 12.71 2.78 -3.54
CA THR A 693 12.81 1.31 -3.34
C THR A 693 12.67 0.90 -1.88
N ASN A 694 12.51 1.86 -0.95
CA ASN A 694 12.36 1.58 0.47
C ASN A 694 10.88 1.38 0.85
N GLY A 695 10.45 0.12 0.93
CA GLY A 695 9.10 -0.25 1.39
C GLY A 695 7.98 0.00 0.40
N PHE A 696 8.28 0.26 -0.88
CA PHE A 696 7.30 0.46 -1.96
C PHE A 696 7.61 -0.48 -3.14
N PRO A 697 6.62 -1.21 -3.69
CA PRO A 697 6.85 -2.19 -4.75
C PRO A 697 7.02 -1.53 -6.14
N THR A 698 7.53 -2.28 -7.12
CA THR A 698 7.33 -1.95 -8.53
C THR A 698 5.82 -1.98 -8.83
N VAL A 699 5.24 -0.85 -9.22
CA VAL A 699 3.84 -0.71 -9.62
C VAL A 699 3.66 0.60 -10.39
N SER A 700 2.69 0.64 -11.30
CA SER A 700 2.28 1.85 -12.00
C SER A 700 1.73 2.90 -11.02
N VAL A 701 2.36 4.08 -10.96
CA VAL A 701 1.94 5.20 -10.11
C VAL A 701 1.19 6.21 -10.98
N LYS A 702 -0.14 6.14 -10.95
CA LYS A 702 -1.01 6.91 -11.85
C LYS A 702 -1.21 8.34 -11.41
N ASP A 703 -1.26 8.59 -10.10
CA ASP A 703 -1.48 9.93 -9.58
C ASP A 703 -0.89 10.16 -8.19
N LEU A 704 -0.64 11.42 -7.86
CA LEU A 704 0.06 11.87 -6.66
C LEU A 704 -0.58 13.14 -6.11
N VAL A 705 -0.89 13.14 -4.81
CA VAL A 705 -1.42 14.33 -4.09
C VAL A 705 -0.68 14.51 -2.78
N ILE A 706 -0.31 15.76 -2.47
CA ILE A 706 0.28 16.12 -1.17
C ILE A 706 -0.81 16.75 -0.30
N HIS A 707 -1.12 16.13 0.83
CA HIS A 707 -2.11 16.69 1.77
C HIS A 707 -1.54 17.96 2.43
N PRO A 708 -2.22 19.12 2.32
CA PRO A 708 -1.64 20.41 2.74
C PRO A 708 -1.41 20.49 4.26
N ARG A 709 -2.35 19.97 5.06
CA ARG A 709 -2.26 19.96 6.53
C ARG A 709 -1.32 18.89 7.08
N GLU A 710 -1.54 17.63 6.71
CA GLU A 710 -0.77 16.50 7.26
C GLU A 710 0.65 16.39 6.71
N HIS A 711 0.91 17.00 5.55
CA HIS A 711 2.18 16.88 4.81
C HIS A 711 2.51 15.45 4.40
N ASP A 712 1.49 14.65 4.09
CA ASP A 712 1.66 13.32 3.55
C ASP A 712 1.64 13.35 2.03
N LEU A 713 2.42 12.46 1.41
CA LEU A 713 2.26 12.15 0.00
C LEU A 713 1.32 10.94 -0.14
N VAL A 714 0.15 11.16 -0.74
CA VAL A 714 -0.81 10.14 -1.11
C VAL A 714 -0.51 9.67 -2.53
N ILE A 715 -0.43 8.36 -2.71
CA ILE A 715 0.06 7.71 -3.93
C ILE A 715 -1.04 6.79 -4.46
N GLY A 716 -1.61 7.15 -5.61
CA GLY A 716 -2.57 6.34 -6.35
C GLY A 716 -1.83 5.36 -7.26
N THR A 717 -2.02 4.07 -7.04
CA THR A 717 -1.40 3.03 -7.87
C THR A 717 -2.44 2.31 -8.73
N PHE A 718 -2.00 1.84 -9.89
CA PHE A 718 -2.81 0.96 -10.73
C PHE A 718 -2.41 -0.48 -10.45
N GLY A 719 -3.01 -1.12 -9.45
CA GLY A 719 -2.81 -2.56 -9.17
C GLY A 719 -2.24 -2.88 -7.79
N ARG A 720 -1.97 -1.88 -6.92
CA ARG A 720 -1.54 -2.09 -5.52
C ARG A 720 -2.28 -1.20 -4.53
N ALA A 721 -3.48 -0.76 -4.89
CA ALA A 721 -4.32 0.12 -4.07
C ALA A 721 -3.66 1.47 -3.71
N ALA A 722 -4.19 2.19 -2.72
CA ALA A 722 -3.68 3.49 -2.31
C ALA A 722 -2.59 3.37 -1.24
N TRP A 723 -1.61 4.28 -1.28
CA TRP A 723 -0.52 4.34 -0.30
C TRP A 723 -0.34 5.75 0.27
N VAL A 724 0.22 5.83 1.48
CA VAL A 724 0.52 7.09 2.16
C VAL A 724 1.97 7.06 2.66
N LEU A 725 2.80 7.98 2.15
CA LEU A 725 4.10 8.30 2.75
C LEU A 725 3.88 9.39 3.80
N ASP A 726 3.90 8.98 5.08
CA ASP A 726 3.70 9.91 6.20
C ASP A 726 4.83 10.91 6.33
N ASP A 727 4.46 12.18 6.45
CA ASP A 727 5.32 13.31 6.80
C ASP A 727 6.56 13.48 5.90
N ILE A 728 6.40 14.27 4.84
CA ILE A 728 7.48 14.58 3.90
C ILE A 728 8.40 15.74 4.34
N ARG A 729 8.21 16.34 5.52
CA ARG A 729 9.05 17.46 5.97
C ARG A 729 10.55 17.15 6.09
N PRO A 730 10.99 15.95 6.51
CA PRO A 730 12.40 15.59 6.45
C PRO A 730 12.96 15.70 5.02
N LEU A 731 12.19 15.32 4.00
CA LEU A 731 12.59 15.42 2.60
C LEU A 731 12.68 16.88 2.15
N ARG A 732 11.80 17.76 2.64
CA ARG A 732 11.88 19.20 2.39
C ARG A 732 13.18 19.78 2.96
N GLU A 733 13.54 19.41 4.18
CA GLU A 733 14.77 19.91 4.81
C GLU A 733 16.03 19.46 4.06
N ILE A 734 16.05 18.20 3.61
CA ILE A 734 17.11 17.66 2.76
C ILE A 734 17.18 18.41 1.44
N ALA A 735 16.06 18.53 0.71
CA ALA A 735 16.01 19.23 -0.59
C ALA A 735 16.38 20.72 -0.50
N LYS A 736 16.14 21.35 0.66
CA LYS A 736 16.56 22.71 0.95
C LYS A 736 18.07 22.80 1.20
N ASN A 737 18.66 21.85 1.93
CA ASN A 737 20.07 21.82 2.27
C ASN A 737 20.58 20.41 2.59
N ASN A 738 21.26 19.77 1.62
CA ASN A 738 21.84 18.43 1.78
C ASN A 738 22.85 18.30 2.94
N ASN A 739 23.41 19.40 3.46
CA ASN A 739 24.34 19.34 4.60
C ASN A 739 23.70 18.78 5.88
N VAL A 740 22.37 18.70 5.96
CA VAL A 740 21.70 18.04 7.08
C VAL A 740 22.17 16.59 7.26
N LEU A 741 22.52 15.92 6.15
CA LEU A 741 23.00 14.53 6.16
C LEU A 741 24.48 14.40 6.59
N ASN A 742 25.19 15.51 6.78
CA ASN A 742 26.57 15.52 7.31
C ASN A 742 26.61 15.68 8.83
N SER A 743 25.46 15.90 9.49
CA SER A 743 25.39 16.03 10.94
C SER A 743 25.48 14.67 11.64
N ASP A 744 26.02 14.62 12.86
CA ASP A 744 26.02 13.38 13.66
C ASP A 744 24.60 12.98 14.06
N LEU A 745 23.74 13.99 14.29
CA LEU A 745 22.35 13.86 14.76
C LEU A 745 21.56 15.11 14.35
N ASN A 746 20.38 14.93 13.75
CA ASN A 746 19.45 16.02 13.45
C ASN A 746 18.00 15.60 13.71
N VAL A 747 17.25 16.35 14.51
CA VAL A 747 15.82 16.13 14.73
C VAL A 747 15.03 17.06 13.81
N PHE A 748 14.12 16.47 13.02
CA PHE A 748 13.29 17.22 12.08
C PHE A 748 12.05 17.79 12.79
N SER A 749 11.43 18.81 12.22
CA SER A 749 10.15 19.36 12.70
C SER A 749 9.03 18.30 12.66
N PRO A 750 8.43 17.94 13.81
CA PRO A 750 7.46 16.85 13.92
C PRO A 750 6.03 17.32 13.64
N PRO A 751 5.08 16.39 13.32
CA PRO A 751 3.70 16.76 13.03
C PRO A 751 2.99 17.21 14.30
N ILE A 752 1.83 17.84 14.15
CA ILE A 752 0.94 18.06 15.29
C ILE A 752 0.58 16.68 15.85
N ALA A 753 0.75 16.49 17.15
CA ALA A 753 0.32 15.29 17.84
C ALA A 753 -1.06 15.51 18.44
N TYR A 754 -1.95 14.53 18.29
CA TYR A 754 -3.31 14.61 18.80
C TYR A 754 -3.52 13.66 19.97
N GLU A 755 -4.09 14.17 21.05
CA GLU A 755 -4.71 13.37 22.11
C GLU A 755 -6.07 12.87 21.64
N ALA A 756 -6.03 11.92 20.70
CA ALA A 756 -7.21 11.42 20.00
C ALA A 756 -7.97 10.35 20.80
N ALA A 757 -9.30 10.36 20.69
CA ALA A 757 -10.16 9.30 21.19
C ALA A 757 -10.22 8.13 20.19
N TYR A 758 -9.92 6.91 20.67
CA TYR A 758 -9.94 5.70 19.85
C TYR A 758 -11.21 4.88 20.08
N GLN A 759 -11.87 4.46 19.00
CA GLN A 759 -13.04 3.60 19.06
C GLN A 759 -12.74 2.14 18.66
N GLN A 760 -13.69 1.24 18.93
CA GLN A 760 -13.66 -0.14 18.42
C GLN A 760 -13.88 -0.15 16.89
N PRO A 761 -13.36 -1.16 16.18
CA PRO A 761 -13.58 -1.27 14.74
C PRO A 761 -15.05 -1.55 14.40
N THR A 762 -15.48 -1.12 13.21
CA THR A 762 -16.79 -1.50 12.63
C THR A 762 -16.73 -2.94 12.12
N GLY A 763 -17.84 -3.69 12.21
CA GLY A 763 -17.90 -5.09 11.76
C GLY A 763 -17.39 -6.11 12.80
N SER A 764 -17.00 -7.31 12.34
CA SER A 764 -16.52 -8.38 13.24
C SER A 764 -15.22 -7.98 13.94
N ARG A 765 -15.15 -8.09 15.27
CA ARG A 765 -13.93 -7.76 16.04
C ARG A 765 -12.74 -8.66 15.69
N PHE A 766 -12.99 -9.91 15.34
CA PHE A 766 -11.97 -10.93 15.10
C PHE A 766 -12.06 -11.41 13.65
N GLY A 767 -11.17 -10.90 12.79
CA GLY A 767 -11.15 -11.19 11.36
C GLY A 767 -10.27 -12.35 10.92
N ALA A 768 -9.40 -12.85 11.81
CA ALA A 768 -8.33 -13.80 11.46
C ALA A 768 -7.52 -13.32 10.23
N ASP A 769 -6.97 -14.25 9.42
CA ASP A 769 -6.07 -13.93 8.31
C ASP A 769 -6.77 -13.60 6.97
N ALA A 770 -8.08 -13.90 6.85
CA ALA A 770 -8.83 -13.74 5.61
C ALA A 770 -9.35 -12.30 5.37
N ILE A 771 -9.23 -11.41 6.37
CA ILE A 771 -9.68 -10.02 6.28
C ILE A 771 -8.48 -9.10 6.06
N TYR A 772 -8.57 -8.26 5.03
CA TYR A 772 -7.58 -7.20 4.81
C TYR A 772 -7.61 -6.15 5.92
N ASN A 773 -6.43 -5.79 6.42
CA ASN A 773 -6.23 -4.64 7.28
C ASN A 773 -5.04 -3.84 6.72
N GLY A 774 -5.32 -2.68 6.14
CA GLY A 774 -4.31 -1.71 5.75
C GLY A 774 -3.54 -1.20 6.96
N GLU A 775 -2.29 -0.82 6.74
CA GLU A 775 -1.40 -0.36 7.79
C GLU A 775 -1.83 1.04 8.26
N ASN A 776 -2.12 1.17 9.56
CA ASN A 776 -2.57 2.43 10.14
C ASN A 776 -1.39 3.27 10.65
N ARG A 777 -1.57 4.59 10.73
CA ARG A 777 -0.62 5.49 11.39
C ARG A 777 -0.52 5.15 12.89
N GLY A 778 0.70 5.10 13.42
CA GLY A 778 0.93 4.87 14.85
C GLY A 778 0.44 6.02 15.73
N TYR A 779 -0.05 5.70 16.94
CA TYR A 779 -0.52 6.69 17.92
C TYR A 779 0.64 7.48 18.57
N GLY A 780 0.33 8.63 19.17
CA GLY A 780 1.30 9.50 19.84
C GLY A 780 2.07 10.42 18.89
N ALA A 781 3.02 11.17 19.44
CA ALA A 781 3.88 12.09 18.71
C ALA A 781 4.97 11.34 17.93
N GLN A 782 4.92 11.38 16.60
CA GLN A 782 5.94 10.78 15.73
C GLN A 782 7.11 11.76 15.52
N ILE A 783 8.25 11.50 16.15
CA ILE A 783 9.46 12.32 16.01
C ILE A 783 10.40 11.67 15.00
N THR A 784 10.74 12.40 13.94
CA THR A 784 11.68 11.94 12.92
C THR A 784 13.06 12.54 13.17
N TYR A 785 14.13 11.74 13.05
CA TYR A 785 15.50 12.19 13.23
C TYR A 785 16.47 11.46 12.29
N TYR A 786 17.54 12.15 11.88
CA TYR A 786 18.69 11.58 11.18
C TYR A 786 19.78 11.21 12.19
N PHE A 787 20.40 10.05 12.01
CA PHE A 787 21.53 9.58 12.80
C PHE A 787 22.65 9.08 11.89
N LEU A 788 23.86 9.60 12.09
CA LEU A 788 25.07 9.14 11.42
C LEU A 788 25.79 8.10 12.29
N LYS A 789 25.81 6.85 11.82
CA LYS A 789 26.63 5.81 12.46
C LYS A 789 28.06 5.92 11.94
N LYS A 790 29.01 6.27 12.82
CA LYS A 790 30.44 6.23 12.51
C LYS A 790 30.91 4.78 12.52
N GLU A 791 31.61 4.35 11.47
CA GLU A 791 32.25 3.02 11.44
C GLU A 791 33.30 2.95 12.56
N GLU A 792 33.23 1.90 13.40
CA GLU A 792 34.37 1.55 14.23
C GLU A 792 35.46 0.94 13.34
N PRO A 793 36.76 1.26 13.55
CA PRO A 793 37.82 0.60 12.81
C PRO A 793 37.72 -0.91 13.06
N LYS A 794 37.62 -1.69 11.97
CA LYS A 794 37.67 -3.15 12.03
C LYS A 794 38.90 -3.55 12.84
N LYS A 795 38.70 -4.13 14.03
CA LYS A 795 39.76 -4.89 14.69
C LYS A 795 40.03 -6.09 13.79
N GLU A 796 41.24 -6.20 13.27
CA GLU A 796 41.72 -7.41 12.62
C GLU A 796 41.58 -8.58 13.59
N ASP A 797 40.89 -9.62 13.12
CA ASP A 797 40.69 -10.87 13.82
C ASP A 797 42.05 -11.54 14.09
N ALA A 798 42.50 -11.51 15.34
CA ALA A 798 43.43 -12.51 15.85
C ALA A 798 42.59 -13.65 16.44
N SER A 799 42.54 -14.74 15.69
CA SER A 799 41.95 -16.02 16.06
C SER A 799 42.55 -16.61 17.34
N GLU A 800 41.67 -17.27 18.09
CA GLU A 800 41.92 -18.47 18.92
C GLU A 800 42.94 -18.35 20.08
N ASN A 801 42.39 -18.22 21.29
CA ASN A 801 42.52 -19.30 22.27
C ASN A 801 41.38 -19.23 23.29
N LYS A 802 40.56 -20.29 23.31
CA LYS A 802 39.76 -20.66 24.47
C LYS A 802 40.74 -21.18 25.52
N ASP A 803 40.68 -20.64 26.73
CA ASP A 803 40.84 -21.46 27.92
C ASP A 803 40.14 -20.85 29.12
N GLU A 804 39.62 -21.76 29.92
CA GLU A 804 38.75 -21.59 31.06
C GLU A 804 39.47 -20.89 32.23
N ASN A 805 38.81 -19.92 32.85
CA ASN A 805 38.72 -19.86 34.31
C ASN A 805 37.63 -18.85 34.71
N LYS A 806 36.55 -19.39 35.28
CA LYS A 806 35.60 -18.63 36.08
C LYS A 806 36.18 -18.58 37.49
N ASP A 807 36.54 -17.39 37.95
CA ASP A 807 36.51 -17.11 39.37
C ASP A 807 36.03 -15.68 39.62
N ASP A 808 35.24 -15.61 40.69
CA ASP A 808 34.50 -14.47 41.20
C ASP A 808 35.42 -13.31 41.62
N GLU A 809 35.15 -12.10 41.10
CA GLU A 809 35.44 -10.87 41.84
C GLU A 809 34.20 -9.98 41.90
N LYS A 810 33.65 -9.90 43.11
CA LYS A 810 32.69 -8.91 43.56
C LYS A 810 33.37 -7.54 43.55
N GLU A 811 33.01 -6.67 42.62
CA GLU A 811 33.22 -5.23 42.79
C GLU A 811 32.04 -4.60 43.52
N THR A 812 32.38 -4.01 44.66
CA THR A 812 31.55 -3.27 45.60
C THR A 812 30.84 -2.08 44.97
N GLU A 813 29.53 -2.01 45.21
CA GLU A 813 28.66 -0.86 45.02
C GLU A 813 29.07 0.31 45.94
N ALA A 814 29.48 1.42 45.34
CA ALA A 814 29.31 2.75 45.93
C ALA A 814 29.35 3.83 44.84
N SER A 815 28.32 4.67 44.81
CA SER A 815 28.18 5.94 44.08
C SER A 815 27.86 5.90 42.56
N GLU A 816 26.60 5.61 42.21
CA GLU A 816 26.03 6.05 40.94
C GLU A 816 25.50 7.49 41.05
N ALA A 817 26.42 8.44 41.07
CA ALA A 817 26.16 9.81 40.63
C ALA A 817 27.31 10.20 39.71
N LYS A 818 27.00 10.31 38.40
CA LYS A 818 27.90 10.58 37.25
C LYS A 818 28.50 9.33 36.54
N LYS A 819 27.65 8.50 35.93
CA LYS A 819 28.06 7.81 34.68
C LYS A 819 27.78 8.74 33.50
N GLY A 820 28.82 9.07 32.73
CA GLY A 820 28.69 9.84 31.49
C GLY A 820 27.78 9.15 30.47
N PRO A 821 27.39 9.84 29.37
CA PRO A 821 26.46 9.29 28.39
C PRO A 821 26.97 7.95 27.83
N SER A 822 26.13 6.92 27.92
CA SER A 822 26.37 5.59 27.34
C SER A 822 26.62 5.72 25.83
N LYS A 823 27.76 5.17 25.35
CA LYS A 823 28.14 5.22 23.93
C LYS A 823 27.13 4.53 23.00
N ASP A 824 26.28 3.66 23.55
CA ASP A 824 25.35 2.83 22.76
C ASP A 824 23.89 3.27 22.86
N SER A 825 23.59 4.46 23.39
CA SER A 825 22.20 4.90 23.64
C SER A 825 21.92 6.33 23.19
N LEU A 826 20.71 6.51 22.65
CA LEU A 826 20.07 7.80 22.44
C LEU A 826 19.12 8.10 23.60
N TYR A 827 19.02 9.38 23.95
CA TYR A 827 18.07 9.88 24.93
C TYR A 827 17.18 10.94 24.28
N MET A 828 15.86 10.78 24.35
CA MET A 828 14.91 11.80 23.97
C MET A 828 14.35 12.44 25.23
N LYS A 829 14.64 13.72 25.42
CA LYS A 829 14.20 14.55 26.54
C LYS A 829 13.09 15.49 26.09
N ILE A 830 12.01 15.53 26.85
CA ILE A 830 10.86 16.37 26.56
C ILE A 830 10.73 17.42 27.65
N TYR A 831 10.57 18.68 27.25
CA TYR A 831 10.47 19.81 28.16
C TYR A 831 9.17 20.60 27.97
N ASP A 832 8.60 21.01 29.09
CA ASP A 832 7.54 22.00 29.21
C ASP A 832 8.16 23.32 29.69
N GLY A 833 8.35 24.26 28.76
CA GLY A 833 9.25 25.40 28.99
C GLY A 833 10.66 24.94 29.34
N ASN A 834 11.11 25.23 30.56
CA ASN A 834 12.42 24.80 31.08
C ASN A 834 12.34 23.53 31.95
N ARG A 835 11.14 23.03 32.26
CA ARG A 835 10.93 21.85 33.10
C ARG A 835 11.10 20.59 32.25
N LEU A 836 12.09 19.76 32.57
CA LEU A 836 12.20 18.42 31.99
C LEU A 836 11.06 17.55 32.53
N ILE A 837 10.19 17.07 31.64
CA ILE A 837 9.01 16.29 32.02
C ILE A 837 9.14 14.81 31.69
N ARG A 838 10.00 14.40 30.75
CA ARG A 838 10.14 13.01 30.32
C ARG A 838 11.52 12.73 29.72
N THR A 839 12.09 11.57 30.00
CA THR A 839 13.30 11.05 29.34
C THR A 839 13.09 9.62 28.81
N LEU A 840 13.08 9.45 27.49
CA LEU A 840 13.03 8.15 26.85
C LEU A 840 14.44 7.70 26.42
N LYS A 841 14.73 6.42 26.57
CA LYS A 841 16.02 5.81 26.20
C LYS A 841 15.81 4.74 25.13
N LYS A 842 16.62 4.78 24.06
CA LYS A 842 16.66 3.74 23.01
C LYS A 842 18.11 3.42 22.65
N LYS A 843 18.38 2.20 22.19
CA LYS A 843 19.70 1.85 21.63
C LYS A 843 19.94 2.66 20.35
N ILE A 844 21.18 3.03 20.07
CA ILE A 844 21.52 3.66 18.79
C ILE A 844 21.12 2.76 17.60
N PRO A 845 20.72 3.34 16.46
CA PRO A 845 20.49 2.58 15.23
C PRO A 845 21.74 1.82 14.77
N ASP A 846 21.52 0.73 14.03
CA ASP A 846 22.57 -0.14 13.52
C ASP A 846 23.23 0.37 12.23
N SER A 847 22.69 1.43 11.63
CA SER A 847 23.17 2.02 10.38
C SER A 847 22.86 3.52 10.31
N THR A 848 23.50 4.22 9.38
CA THR A 848 23.19 5.63 9.09
C THR A 848 21.83 5.75 8.41
N GLY A 849 20.99 6.68 8.86
CA GLY A 849 19.68 6.88 8.26
C GLY A 849 18.74 7.79 9.03
N ILE A 850 17.53 7.93 8.49
CA ILE A 850 16.38 8.63 9.05
C ILE A 850 15.49 7.61 9.73
N TYR A 851 15.20 7.88 11.01
CA TYR A 851 14.47 7.00 11.91
C TYR A 851 13.30 7.73 12.56
N LYS A 852 12.30 6.96 13.01
CA LYS A 852 11.17 7.48 13.78
C LYS A 852 11.26 7.04 15.25
N TRP A 853 10.85 7.93 16.16
CA TRP A 853 10.70 7.67 17.59
C TRP A 853 9.41 8.28 18.09
N THR A 854 8.54 7.45 18.68
CA THR A 854 7.27 7.90 19.25
C THR A 854 7.42 8.36 20.70
N TRP A 855 6.84 9.52 21.02
CA TRP A 855 6.50 9.93 22.39
C TRP A 855 5.00 9.78 22.60
N TYR A 856 4.59 9.05 23.64
CA TYR A 856 3.18 8.74 23.93
C TYR A 856 2.48 9.82 24.74
N LEU A 857 2.93 11.08 24.58
CA LEU A 857 2.35 12.26 25.20
C LEU A 857 2.27 12.18 26.73
N ASP A 858 3.17 11.40 27.35
CA ASP A 858 3.24 11.19 28.79
C ASP A 858 4.35 12.01 29.45
N GLU A 859 4.11 12.47 30.68
CA GLU A 859 5.17 12.87 31.61
C GLU A 859 5.84 11.63 32.23
N ALA A 860 6.97 11.83 32.91
CA ALA A 860 7.62 10.85 33.75
C ALA A 860 6.65 10.41 34.84
N GLY A 861 6.38 9.11 34.89
CA GLY A 861 5.52 8.51 35.89
C GLY A 861 6.25 8.25 37.21
N VAL A 862 5.49 7.69 38.13
CA VAL A 862 5.94 7.33 39.47
C VAL A 862 6.23 5.84 39.62
N GLU A 863 6.94 5.48 40.68
CA GLU A 863 7.09 4.08 41.07
C GLU A 863 5.74 3.51 41.52
N ARG A 864 5.59 2.19 41.36
CA ARG A 864 4.40 1.46 41.83
C ARG A 864 4.83 0.46 42.90
N PRO A 865 3.99 0.20 43.92
CA PRO A 865 4.28 -0.82 44.92
C PRO A 865 4.60 -2.18 44.29
N SER A 866 5.66 -2.82 44.79
CA SER A 866 6.16 -4.10 44.29
C SER A 866 6.66 -4.96 45.45
N ARG A 867 6.42 -6.27 45.40
CA ARG A 867 6.93 -7.24 46.40
C ARG A 867 8.43 -7.53 46.26
N SER A 868 9.05 -7.03 45.19
CA SER A 868 10.49 -7.16 44.95
C SER A 868 11.09 -5.78 44.72
N VAL A 869 12.26 -5.52 45.31
CA VAL A 869 13.09 -4.36 44.96
C VAL A 869 13.63 -4.58 43.55
N ARG A 870 13.33 -3.66 42.63
CA ARG A 870 13.83 -3.71 41.24
C ARG A 870 14.44 -2.38 40.89
N GLU A 871 15.63 -2.42 40.29
CA GLU A 871 16.20 -1.25 39.64
C GLU A 871 15.60 -1.11 38.24
N ARG A 872 14.94 0.02 37.99
CA ARG A 872 14.39 0.32 36.68
C ARG A 872 15.46 0.93 35.79
N LYS A 873 15.65 0.31 34.62
CA LYS A 873 16.56 0.83 33.58
C LYS A 873 15.95 1.96 32.75
N ASN A 874 14.63 2.11 32.78
CA ASN A 874 13.85 3.09 32.02
C ASN A 874 12.85 3.79 32.93
N GLU A 875 12.59 5.07 32.64
CA GLU A 875 11.62 5.90 33.35
C GLU A 875 10.17 5.45 33.02
N PRO A 876 9.31 5.20 34.01
CA PRO A 876 7.90 4.83 33.76
C PRO A 876 7.13 5.97 33.10
N GLY A 877 6.06 5.65 32.36
CA GLY A 877 5.12 6.66 31.85
C GLY A 877 4.11 7.08 32.89
N GLY A 878 3.73 8.35 32.86
CA GLY A 878 2.84 8.99 33.83
C GLY A 878 1.63 9.67 33.19
N THR A 879 1.16 10.71 33.88
CA THR A 879 0.07 11.60 33.45
C THR A 879 0.30 12.09 32.01
N GLN A 880 -0.76 12.10 31.20
CA GLN A 880 -0.72 12.70 29.85
C GLN A 880 -0.48 14.21 29.95
N VAL A 881 0.27 14.75 29.00
CA VAL A 881 0.53 16.20 28.93
C VAL A 881 -0.73 16.94 28.51
N LYS A 882 -0.78 18.25 28.80
CA LYS A 882 -1.88 19.08 28.29
C LYS A 882 -1.63 19.47 26.83
N PRO A 883 -2.65 19.87 26.07
CA PRO A 883 -2.44 20.58 24.81
C PRO A 883 -1.51 21.78 24.99
N GLY A 884 -0.52 21.92 24.11
CA GLY A 884 0.55 22.90 24.30
C GLY A 884 1.75 22.69 23.37
N ASN A 885 2.80 23.49 23.58
CA ASN A 885 4.05 23.35 22.84
C ASN A 885 5.13 22.76 23.76
N TYR A 886 5.77 21.69 23.29
CA TYR A 886 6.80 20.97 24.03
C TYR A 886 8.11 20.98 23.25
N ARG A 887 9.23 21.20 23.94
CA ARG A 887 10.55 21.08 23.32
C ARG A 887 11.02 19.63 23.43
N VAL A 888 11.33 19.02 22.30
CA VAL A 888 11.90 17.67 22.21
C VAL A 888 13.37 17.80 21.86
N GLU A 889 14.24 17.13 22.61
CA GLU A 889 15.69 17.14 22.41
C GLU A 889 16.19 15.69 22.35
N ILE A 890 16.84 15.30 21.27
CA ILE A 890 17.54 14.01 21.19
C ILE A 890 19.02 14.26 21.47
N ASN A 891 19.58 13.49 22.41
CA ASN A 891 20.97 13.53 22.81
C ASN A 891 21.69 12.22 22.43
N TYR A 892 22.93 12.36 21.96
CA TYR A 892 23.88 11.28 21.72
C TYR A 892 25.29 11.73 22.12
N MET A 893 25.88 11.12 23.16
CA MET A 893 27.16 11.56 23.72
C MET A 893 27.17 13.08 24.03
N ASP A 894 28.05 13.85 23.38
CA ASP A 894 28.17 15.31 23.46
C ASP A 894 27.30 16.06 22.43
N LYS A 895 26.58 15.33 21.56
CA LYS A 895 25.72 15.89 20.51
C LYS A 895 24.28 15.99 20.99
N SER A 896 23.61 17.06 20.59
CA SER A 896 22.19 17.24 20.78
C SER A 896 21.56 17.93 19.57
N SER A 897 20.30 17.61 19.32
CA SER A 897 19.46 18.32 18.37
C SER A 897 18.04 18.41 18.93
N SER A 898 17.39 19.56 18.75
CA SER A 898 16.10 19.84 19.37
C SER A 898 15.12 20.48 18.42
N THR A 899 13.84 20.23 18.65
CA THR A 899 12.71 20.80 17.93
C THR A 899 11.56 21.11 18.89
N THR A 900 10.52 21.76 18.39
CA THR A 900 9.28 22.00 19.13
C THR A 900 8.15 21.20 18.49
N ILE A 901 7.37 20.50 19.30
CA ILE A 901 6.15 19.81 18.89
C ILE A 901 4.92 20.49 19.49
N LYS A 902 3.85 20.58 18.69
CA LYS A 902 2.53 21.02 19.15
C LYS A 902 1.67 19.79 19.46
N VAL A 903 1.06 19.79 20.64
CA VAL A 903 0.08 18.80 21.09
C VAL A 903 -1.31 19.46 21.12
N GLU A 904 -2.31 18.82 20.52
CA GLU A 904 -3.70 19.30 20.49
C GLU A 904 -4.67 18.20 20.95
N SER A 905 -5.84 18.60 21.45
CA SER A 905 -6.96 17.69 21.71
C SER A 905 -7.53 17.12 20.41
N ASP A 906 -8.26 16.02 20.51
CA ASP A 906 -9.05 15.48 19.39
C ASP A 906 -9.96 16.57 18.77
N PRO A 907 -9.76 16.96 17.50
CA PRO A 907 -10.53 18.02 16.85
C PRO A 907 -12.00 17.67 16.62
N ARG A 908 -12.40 16.41 16.83
CA ARG A 908 -13.80 15.96 16.74
C ARG A 908 -14.56 16.14 18.07
N LEU A 909 -13.86 16.49 19.15
CA LEU A 909 -14.43 16.62 20.48
C LEU A 909 -14.35 18.08 20.96
N GLU A 910 -15.45 18.57 21.54
CA GLU A 910 -15.45 19.83 22.27
C GLU A 910 -15.03 19.57 23.72
N VAL A 911 -13.77 19.85 24.04
CA VAL A 911 -13.21 19.68 25.40
C VAL A 911 -12.83 21.05 25.97
N SER A 912 -13.37 21.41 27.14
CA SER A 912 -13.07 22.69 27.78
C SER A 912 -11.69 22.70 28.45
N GLN A 913 -11.03 23.86 28.47
CA GLN A 913 -9.75 24.03 29.17
C GLN A 913 -9.85 23.67 30.67
N LYS A 914 -10.99 24.00 31.31
CA LYS A 914 -11.27 23.62 32.69
C LYS A 914 -11.23 22.11 32.88
N ALA A 915 -11.89 21.34 32.01
CA ALA A 915 -11.91 19.88 32.07
C ALA A 915 -10.51 19.26 31.95
N ILE A 916 -9.68 19.83 31.06
CA ILE A 916 -8.29 19.41 30.88
C ILE A 916 -7.49 19.64 32.16
N ASP A 917 -7.58 20.84 32.74
CA ASP A 917 -6.83 21.20 33.94
C ASP A 917 -7.26 20.38 35.17
N GLU A 918 -8.56 20.14 35.35
CA GLU A 918 -9.08 19.28 36.44
C GLU A 918 -8.63 17.83 36.30
N SER A 919 -8.67 17.28 35.08
CA SER A 919 -8.24 15.90 34.81
C SER A 919 -6.74 15.74 35.04
N TYR A 920 -5.93 16.70 34.57
CA TYR A 920 -4.49 16.73 34.80
C TYR A 920 -4.15 16.83 36.29
N ALA A 921 -4.77 17.76 37.02
CA ALA A 921 -4.54 17.94 38.45
C ALA A 921 -4.91 16.68 39.26
N THR A 922 -6.03 16.05 38.92
CA THR A 922 -6.48 14.80 39.56
C THR A 922 -5.49 13.66 39.28
N SER A 923 -5.00 13.53 38.05
CA SER A 923 -3.99 12.53 37.69
C SER A 923 -2.68 12.74 38.47
N LYS A 924 -2.25 14.00 38.65
CA LYS A 924 -1.07 14.32 39.48
C LYS A 924 -1.24 13.93 40.94
N GLU A 925 -2.40 14.21 41.53
CA GLU A 925 -2.69 13.78 42.90
C GLU A 925 -2.68 12.25 43.05
N ILE A 926 -3.18 11.53 42.04
CA ILE A 926 -3.13 10.07 41.99
C ILE A 926 -1.69 9.54 41.87
N GLU A 927 -0.83 10.21 41.10
CA GLU A 927 0.61 9.90 41.03
C GLU A 927 1.29 10.07 42.39
N GLU A 928 1.02 11.16 43.10
CA GLU A 928 1.57 11.40 44.45
C GLU A 928 1.17 10.29 45.44
N MET A 929 -0.12 9.92 45.46
CA MET A 929 -0.61 8.79 46.26
C MET A 929 0.07 7.47 45.88
N THR A 930 0.27 7.23 44.59
CA THR A 930 0.90 6.01 44.08
C THR A 930 2.37 5.93 44.48
N GLN A 931 3.11 7.04 44.38
CA GLN A 931 4.52 7.11 44.80
C GLN A 931 4.65 6.90 46.31
N LEU A 932 3.77 7.51 47.10
CA LEU A 932 3.77 7.34 48.56
C LEU A 932 3.54 5.87 48.95
N ALA A 933 2.60 5.20 48.29
CA ALA A 933 2.38 3.77 48.47
C ALA A 933 3.62 2.96 48.04
N ALA A 934 4.27 3.32 46.93
CA ALA A 934 5.44 2.61 46.42
C ALA A 934 6.63 2.71 47.38
N ASP A 935 6.89 3.90 47.92
CA ASP A 935 7.94 4.14 48.89
C ASP A 935 7.71 3.35 50.19
N ALA A 936 6.47 3.34 50.70
CA ALA A 936 6.11 2.59 51.89
C ALA A 936 6.30 1.07 51.71
N VAL A 937 5.83 0.53 50.57
CA VAL A 937 6.00 -0.88 50.25
C VAL A 937 7.47 -1.23 49.97
N LYS A 938 8.24 -0.35 49.32
CA LYS A 938 9.68 -0.55 49.11
C LYS A 938 10.40 -0.68 50.45
N GLN A 939 10.13 0.20 51.42
CA GLN A 939 10.72 0.11 52.75
C GLN A 939 10.34 -1.20 53.45
N LEU A 940 9.05 -1.59 53.40
CA LEU A 940 8.58 -2.88 53.93
C LEU A 940 9.33 -4.07 53.29
N VAL A 941 9.46 -4.11 51.98
CA VAL A 941 10.11 -5.21 51.25
C VAL A 941 11.63 -5.26 51.51
N GLU A 942 12.28 -4.10 51.62
CA GLU A 942 13.68 -4.02 52.02
C GLU A 942 13.89 -4.55 53.45
N SER A 943 13.01 -4.17 54.39
CA SER A 943 13.01 -4.70 55.75
C SER A 943 12.74 -6.21 55.80
N LYS A 944 11.80 -6.71 54.98
CA LYS A 944 11.54 -8.16 54.84
C LYS A 944 12.79 -8.89 54.35
N SER A 945 13.45 -8.37 53.32
CA SER A 945 14.67 -8.96 52.76
C SER A 945 15.78 -9.05 53.82
N SER A 946 15.99 -7.98 54.59
CA SER A 946 16.94 -8.00 55.71
C SER A 946 16.57 -9.03 56.78
N SER A 947 15.30 -9.12 57.17
CA SER A 947 14.84 -10.09 58.17
C SER A 947 15.00 -11.54 57.71
N GLU A 948 14.70 -11.83 56.44
CA GLU A 948 14.91 -13.16 55.85
C GLU A 948 16.39 -13.52 55.75
N GLU A 949 17.26 -12.56 55.42
CA GLU A 949 18.71 -12.76 55.39
C GLU A 949 19.25 -13.03 56.80
N PHE A 950 18.80 -12.31 57.82
CA PHE A 950 19.14 -12.56 59.21
C PHE A 950 18.71 -13.96 59.66
N SER A 951 17.48 -14.35 59.37
CA SER A 951 16.97 -15.69 59.66
C SER A 951 17.84 -16.78 59.00
N LYS A 952 18.23 -16.59 57.73
CA LYS A 952 19.12 -17.50 56.99
C LYS A 952 20.53 -17.56 57.61
N LYS A 953 21.12 -16.43 57.97
CA LYS A 953 22.45 -16.36 58.60
C LYS A 953 22.47 -17.05 59.97
N LEU A 954 21.52 -16.71 60.84
CA LEU A 954 21.43 -17.29 62.18
C LEU A 954 21.22 -18.80 62.15
N LYS A 955 20.38 -19.29 61.22
CA LYS A 955 20.20 -20.74 60.99
C LYS A 955 21.48 -21.45 60.56
N LYS A 956 22.29 -20.79 59.73
CA LYS A 956 23.56 -21.35 59.24
C LYS A 956 24.63 -21.34 60.32
N GLU A 957 24.57 -20.39 61.25
CA GLU A 957 25.52 -20.28 62.35
C GLU A 957 25.22 -21.30 63.48
N ASP A 958 24.02 -21.26 64.06
CA ASP A 958 23.56 -22.21 65.09
C ASP A 958 22.03 -22.08 65.31
N GLU A 959 21.24 -23.00 64.74
CA GLU A 959 19.77 -22.92 64.75
C GLU A 959 19.16 -23.07 66.16
N GLU A 960 19.75 -23.85 67.07
CA GLU A 960 19.22 -24.02 68.43
C GLU A 960 19.61 -22.86 69.34
N LYS A 961 20.84 -22.34 69.22
CA LYS A 961 21.27 -21.16 70.00
C LYS A 961 20.47 -19.91 69.67
N TYR A 962 20.13 -19.69 68.39
CA TYR A 962 19.45 -18.48 67.92
C TYR A 962 17.96 -18.69 67.62
N LYS A 963 17.36 -19.76 68.14
CA LYS A 963 15.97 -20.16 67.88
C LYS A 963 14.95 -19.03 68.07
N ASP A 964 15.07 -18.26 69.15
CA ASP A 964 14.16 -17.15 69.45
C ASP A 964 14.32 -15.98 68.46
N ALA A 965 15.55 -15.67 68.06
CA ALA A 965 15.83 -14.65 67.05
C ALA A 965 15.32 -15.09 65.66
N ILE A 966 15.53 -16.35 65.26
CA ILE A 966 14.99 -16.91 64.02
C ILE A 966 13.46 -16.86 64.00
N LYS A 967 12.81 -17.17 65.13
CA LYS A 967 11.35 -17.07 65.29
C LYS A 967 10.88 -15.63 65.16
N ALA A 968 11.53 -14.69 65.83
CA ALA A 968 11.24 -13.26 65.71
C ALA A 968 11.35 -12.76 64.26
N SER A 969 12.37 -13.20 63.51
CA SER A 969 12.50 -12.87 62.07
C SER A 969 11.34 -13.41 61.24
N LYS A 970 10.89 -14.64 61.47
CA LYS A 970 9.73 -15.18 60.74
C LYS A 970 8.44 -14.42 61.05
N GLU A 971 8.21 -14.08 62.31
CA GLU A 971 6.99 -13.36 62.72
C GLU A 971 6.98 -11.91 62.20
N ILE A 972 8.12 -11.20 62.23
CA ILE A 972 8.21 -9.85 61.65
C ILE A 972 8.03 -9.88 60.13
N THR A 973 8.54 -10.92 59.43
CA THR A 973 8.30 -11.10 57.99
C THR A 973 6.82 -11.32 57.68
N LYS A 974 6.10 -12.16 58.43
CA LYS A 974 4.64 -12.35 58.26
C LYS A 974 3.86 -11.05 58.50
N LYS A 975 4.29 -10.25 59.48
CA LYS A 975 3.68 -8.95 59.76
C LYS A 975 3.90 -7.97 58.61
N ILE A 976 5.12 -7.93 58.06
CA ILE A 976 5.43 -7.15 56.86
C ILE A 976 4.56 -7.61 55.69
N ASP A 977 4.42 -8.92 55.45
CA ASP A 977 3.56 -9.43 54.38
C ASP A 977 2.10 -9.01 54.54
N SER A 978 1.61 -8.98 55.78
CA SER A 978 0.26 -8.48 56.10
C SER A 978 0.12 -6.99 55.80
N LEU A 979 1.15 -6.18 56.07
CA LEU A 979 1.16 -4.74 55.76
C LEU A 979 1.26 -4.48 54.25
N VAL A 980 2.13 -5.21 53.55
CA VAL A 980 2.23 -5.17 52.08
C VAL A 980 0.88 -5.54 51.44
N ALA A 981 0.14 -6.48 52.03
CA ALA A 981 -1.18 -6.86 51.56
C ALA A 981 -2.23 -5.74 51.64
N LEU A 982 -2.09 -4.77 52.54
CA LEU A 982 -2.99 -3.58 52.56
C LEU A 982 -2.89 -2.78 51.26
N TYR A 983 -1.69 -2.73 50.66
CA TYR A 983 -1.43 -1.97 49.45
C TYR A 983 -1.78 -2.74 48.18
N ILE A 984 -1.32 -3.99 48.08
CA ILE A 984 -1.33 -4.79 46.85
C ILE A 984 -1.92 -6.20 47.03
N GLY A 985 -2.63 -6.43 48.14
CA GLY A 985 -3.39 -7.64 48.40
C GLY A 985 -2.54 -8.81 48.92
N LYS A 986 -3.15 -9.90 49.36
CA LYS A 986 -2.39 -11.14 49.59
C LYS A 986 -1.90 -11.76 48.28
N GLU A 987 -0.78 -12.47 48.36
CA GLU A 987 -0.30 -13.31 47.27
C GLU A 987 -1.21 -14.54 47.15
N ASP A 988 -1.58 -14.87 45.91
CA ASP A 988 -2.43 -16.00 45.58
C ASP A 988 -1.61 -16.93 44.69
N ASP A 989 -1.24 -18.09 45.22
CA ASP A 989 -0.39 -19.09 44.58
C ASP A 989 -1.16 -20.02 43.64
N ARG A 990 -2.49 -19.88 43.58
CA ARG A 990 -3.34 -20.66 42.69
C ARG A 990 -3.08 -20.27 41.23
N GLN A 991 -3.03 -21.27 40.36
CA GLN A 991 -2.87 -21.08 38.92
C GLN A 991 -4.17 -20.56 38.29
N GLY A 992 -4.14 -19.39 37.64
CA GLY A 992 -5.29 -18.83 36.89
C GLY A 992 -5.47 -17.32 37.07
N ILE A 993 -6.53 -16.75 36.48
CA ILE A 993 -6.92 -15.34 36.72
C ILE A 993 -7.78 -15.30 37.99
N THR A 994 -7.18 -14.98 39.13
CA THR A 994 -7.92 -14.78 40.39
C THR A 994 -8.16 -13.29 40.64
N ARG A 995 -9.36 -12.93 41.07
CA ARG A 995 -9.65 -11.57 41.56
C ARG A 995 -9.40 -11.56 43.06
N ASN A 996 -8.52 -10.66 43.52
CA ASN A 996 -8.34 -10.47 44.94
C ASN A 996 -9.62 -9.84 45.54
N PRO A 997 -10.29 -10.51 46.50
CA PRO A 997 -11.51 -9.99 47.12
C PRO A 997 -11.26 -8.82 48.08
N GLU A 998 -10.00 -8.62 48.50
CA GLU A 998 -9.61 -7.53 49.39
C GLU A 998 -9.62 -6.20 48.64
N VAL A 999 -10.22 -5.17 49.23
CA VAL A 999 -10.18 -3.80 48.72
C VAL A 999 -8.87 -3.15 49.14
N THR A 1000 -7.88 -3.15 48.26
CA THR A 1000 -6.54 -2.63 48.55
C THR A 1000 -6.41 -1.14 48.23
N VAL A 1001 -5.35 -0.50 48.74
CA VAL A 1001 -4.99 0.88 48.37
C VAL A 1001 -4.87 1.02 46.85
N MET A 1002 -4.12 0.13 46.20
CA MET A 1002 -3.90 0.21 44.76
C MET A 1002 -5.16 -0.07 43.92
N GLN A 1003 -6.13 -0.82 44.43
CA GLN A 1003 -7.44 -0.96 43.76
C GLN A 1003 -8.25 0.34 43.82
N ARG A 1004 -8.24 1.05 44.96
CA ARG A 1004 -8.93 2.35 45.09
C ARG A 1004 -8.28 3.42 44.22
N ILE A 1005 -6.96 3.55 44.29
CA ILE A 1005 -6.17 4.44 43.43
C ILE A 1005 -6.44 4.11 41.95
N GLY A 1006 -6.41 2.82 41.58
CA GLY A 1006 -6.68 2.38 40.21
C GLY A 1006 -8.10 2.72 39.73
N THR A 1007 -9.10 2.60 40.60
CA THR A 1007 -10.50 2.95 40.27
C THR A 1007 -10.64 4.45 40.07
N ALA A 1008 -10.09 5.27 40.98
CA ALA A 1008 -10.09 6.73 40.82
C ALA A 1008 -9.40 7.13 39.51
N ASN A 1009 -8.23 6.56 39.23
CA ASN A 1009 -7.48 6.83 38.00
C ASN A 1009 -8.27 6.48 36.74
N TRP A 1010 -8.93 5.33 36.72
CA TRP A 1010 -9.72 4.91 35.56
C TRP A 1010 -10.92 5.83 35.30
N TYR A 1011 -11.65 6.20 36.35
CA TYR A 1011 -12.79 7.11 36.22
C TYR A 1011 -12.34 8.49 35.78
N SER A 1012 -11.40 9.11 36.50
CA SER A 1012 -10.90 10.45 36.20
C SER A 1012 -10.29 10.56 34.80
N GLY A 1013 -9.54 9.54 34.35
CA GLY A 1013 -8.97 9.51 33.00
C GLY A 1013 -9.99 9.30 31.86
N SER A 1014 -11.25 8.97 32.18
CA SER A 1014 -12.31 8.67 31.19
C SER A 1014 -13.34 9.79 31.03
N ARG A 1015 -13.11 10.97 31.61
CA ARG A 1015 -14.09 12.07 31.65
C ARG A 1015 -13.72 13.21 30.70
N PRO A 1016 -14.29 13.27 29.48
CA PRO A 1016 -14.00 14.36 28.54
C PRO A 1016 -14.52 15.73 29.04
N ASN A 1017 -15.48 15.74 29.96
CA ASN A 1017 -16.14 16.97 30.44
C ASN A 1017 -15.66 17.42 31.83
N GLY A 1018 -14.53 16.90 32.31
CA GLY A 1018 -13.95 17.28 33.61
C GLY A 1018 -14.44 16.40 34.77
N ILE A 1019 -14.04 16.80 35.98
CA ILE A 1019 -14.20 15.98 37.19
C ILE A 1019 -15.56 16.24 37.83
N THR A 1020 -16.26 15.16 38.21
CA THR A 1020 -17.56 15.24 38.89
C THR A 1020 -17.44 14.78 40.35
N SER A 1021 -18.52 14.91 41.12
CA SER A 1021 -18.60 14.41 42.49
C SER A 1021 -18.32 12.91 42.62
N THR A 1022 -18.51 12.13 41.56
CA THR A 1022 -18.16 10.70 41.53
C THR A 1022 -16.66 10.50 41.62
N GLU A 1023 -15.90 11.20 40.77
CA GLU A 1023 -14.44 11.12 40.75
C GLU A 1023 -13.84 11.69 42.04
N GLU A 1024 -14.37 12.80 42.56
CA GLU A 1024 -13.99 13.37 43.87
C GLU A 1024 -14.18 12.36 45.00
N THR A 1025 -15.31 11.65 45.02
CA THR A 1025 -15.61 10.62 46.02
C THR A 1025 -14.64 9.44 45.91
N LEU A 1026 -14.34 8.97 44.70
CA LEU A 1026 -13.39 7.88 44.47
C LEU A 1026 -11.97 8.28 44.91
N LEU A 1027 -11.58 9.52 44.64
CA LEU A 1027 -10.30 10.08 45.06
C LEU A 1027 -10.22 10.17 46.59
N GLN A 1028 -11.28 10.60 47.26
CA GLN A 1028 -11.35 10.62 48.72
C GLN A 1028 -11.29 9.21 49.32
N HIS A 1029 -11.94 8.21 48.71
CA HIS A 1029 -11.81 6.82 49.14
C HIS A 1029 -10.36 6.32 49.01
N ALA A 1030 -9.67 6.66 47.92
CA ALA A 1030 -8.27 6.30 47.73
C ALA A 1030 -7.36 6.95 48.79
N LYS A 1031 -7.55 8.26 49.05
CA LYS A 1031 -6.84 8.99 50.11
C LYS A 1031 -7.05 8.37 51.48
N ASN A 1032 -8.30 8.13 51.87
CA ASN A 1032 -8.63 7.56 53.18
C ASN A 1032 -7.99 6.18 53.37
N GLN A 1033 -8.05 5.32 52.35
CA GLN A 1033 -7.46 3.98 52.41
C GLN A 1033 -5.93 4.03 52.48
N LEU A 1034 -5.29 4.91 51.69
CA LEU A 1034 -3.84 5.12 51.74
C LEU A 1034 -3.40 5.63 53.11
N ASN A 1035 -4.12 6.59 53.67
CA ASN A 1035 -3.78 7.19 54.96
C ASN A 1035 -3.85 6.16 56.10
N GLU A 1036 -4.86 5.30 56.10
CA GLU A 1036 -4.97 4.23 57.10
C GLU A 1036 -3.83 3.19 56.94
N ALA A 1037 -3.50 2.78 55.71
CA ALA A 1037 -2.38 1.87 55.47
C ALA A 1037 -1.02 2.46 55.89
N ILE A 1038 -0.80 3.76 55.62
CA ILE A 1038 0.41 4.48 56.03
C ILE A 1038 0.49 4.60 57.55
N LYS A 1039 -0.63 4.89 58.22
CA LYS A 1039 -0.69 4.94 59.68
C LYS A 1039 -0.27 3.61 60.31
N GLN A 1040 -0.79 2.49 59.79
CA GLN A 1040 -0.40 1.15 60.27
C GLN A 1040 1.06 0.83 59.96
N THR A 1041 1.55 1.21 58.78
CA THR A 1041 2.95 1.03 58.39
C THR A 1041 3.90 1.84 59.28
N ASN A 1042 3.57 3.11 59.57
CA ASN A 1042 4.35 3.96 60.46
C ASN A 1042 4.35 3.42 61.89
N ALA A 1043 3.19 3.00 62.41
CA ALA A 1043 3.09 2.39 63.74
C ALA A 1043 4.01 1.17 63.84
N PHE A 1044 3.97 0.27 62.85
CA PHE A 1044 4.86 -0.88 62.77
C PHE A 1044 6.35 -0.49 62.81
N PHE A 1045 6.78 0.50 62.04
CA PHE A 1045 8.18 0.90 62.02
C PHE A 1045 8.65 1.57 63.32
N VAL A 1046 7.77 2.31 63.99
CA VAL A 1046 8.08 3.02 65.25
C VAL A 1046 8.11 2.08 66.45
N THR A 1047 7.27 1.03 66.47
CA THR A 1047 7.17 0.11 67.60
C THR A 1047 7.80 -1.25 67.28
N GLU A 1048 7.11 -2.07 66.49
CA GLU A 1048 7.42 -3.49 66.26
C GLU A 1048 8.79 -3.68 65.57
N TRP A 1049 9.10 -2.89 64.54
CA TRP A 1049 10.39 -2.96 63.84
C TRP A 1049 11.56 -2.43 64.69
N ALA A 1050 11.32 -1.37 65.45
CA ALA A 1050 12.34 -0.79 66.34
C ALA A 1050 12.71 -1.77 67.47
N GLU A 1051 11.72 -2.45 68.05
CA GLU A 1051 11.94 -3.51 69.04
C GLU A 1051 12.67 -4.71 68.41
N TYR A 1052 12.24 -5.16 67.22
CA TYR A 1052 12.91 -6.22 66.48
C TYR A 1052 14.39 -5.88 66.21
N LYS A 1053 14.67 -4.66 65.73
CA LYS A 1053 16.02 -4.17 65.48
C LYS A 1053 16.88 -4.22 66.75
N SER A 1054 16.39 -3.69 67.87
CA SER A 1054 17.11 -3.72 69.16
C SER A 1054 17.42 -5.15 69.62
N ASN A 1055 16.52 -6.10 69.39
CA ASN A 1055 16.73 -7.50 69.75
C ASN A 1055 17.74 -8.21 68.84
N MET A 1056 17.77 -7.89 67.54
CA MET A 1056 18.75 -8.44 66.61
C MET A 1056 20.16 -7.88 66.81
N GLU A 1057 20.29 -6.62 67.21
CA GLU A 1057 21.59 -6.02 67.55
C GLU A 1057 22.25 -6.72 68.75
N LYS A 1058 21.47 -7.23 69.72
CA LYS A 1058 21.96 -8.02 70.87
C LYS A 1058 22.58 -9.37 70.48
N VAL A 1059 22.25 -9.88 69.30
CA VAL A 1059 22.86 -11.11 68.73
C VAL A 1059 23.89 -10.78 67.64
N ASN A 1060 24.49 -9.59 67.69
CA ASN A 1060 25.55 -9.09 66.79
C ASN A 1060 25.17 -8.96 65.31
N LEU A 1061 23.89 -8.73 65.00
CA LEU A 1061 23.44 -8.39 63.64
C LEU A 1061 23.16 -6.89 63.52
N SER A 1062 23.95 -6.15 62.72
CA SER A 1062 23.89 -4.68 62.62
C SER A 1062 23.57 -4.13 61.23
N LEU A 1063 23.26 -4.98 60.24
CA LEU A 1063 23.03 -4.58 58.84
C LEU A 1063 21.58 -4.10 58.57
N PHE A 1064 21.06 -3.20 59.40
CA PHE A 1064 19.73 -2.61 59.20
C PHE A 1064 19.82 -1.37 58.31
N LYS A 1065 19.00 -1.32 57.26
CA LYS A 1065 18.78 -0.07 56.51
C LYS A 1065 18.04 0.94 57.37
N GLU A 1066 18.29 2.23 57.12
CA GLU A 1066 17.58 3.32 57.77
C GLU A 1066 16.12 3.34 57.32
N THR A 1067 15.20 3.49 58.27
CA THR A 1067 13.75 3.51 58.04
C THR A 1067 13.18 4.88 58.37
N LYS A 1068 12.28 5.39 57.53
CA LYS A 1068 11.59 6.67 57.74
C LYS A 1068 10.10 6.46 58.02
N THR A 1069 9.47 7.45 58.64
CA THR A 1069 8.01 7.56 58.71
C THR A 1069 7.49 8.36 57.51
N PHE A 1070 6.39 7.91 56.94
CA PHE A 1070 5.75 8.55 55.79
C PHE A 1070 4.70 9.56 56.26
N LYS A 1071 4.66 10.75 55.66
CA LYS A 1071 3.61 11.74 55.93
C LYS A 1071 2.58 11.70 54.80
N THR A 1072 1.32 11.80 55.18
CA THR A 1072 0.20 11.99 54.26
C THR A 1072 -0.14 13.47 54.28
N ASN A 1073 -0.30 14.09 53.11
CA ASN A 1073 -0.80 15.46 53.01
C ASN A 1073 -2.31 15.51 53.24
#